data_AF-A0A955R6Z1-F1
#
_entry.id   AF-A0A955R6Z1-F1
#
_cell.length_a   1.000
_cell.length_b   1.000
_cell.length_c   1.000
_cell.angle_alpha   90.00
_cell.angle_beta   90.00
_cell.angle_gamma   90.00
#
_symmetry.space_group_name_H-M   'P 1'
#
loop_
_entity.id
_entity.type
_entity.pdbx_description
1 polymer ?
#
loop_
_entity_poly.entity_id
_entity_poly.type
_entity_poly.pdbx_seq_one_letter_code
_entity_poly.pdbx_strand_id
1 'polypeptide(L)'
;MLQLGSFTLGEPLARGGMGVVWSASHRDGTRVAVKVLEPRVDVEADLSEMLESEVRAVAGLHHPHIIAVYDRGRVPPSAARASGGRLTEASPWFAMEYADAGQLSWRKPMSWRAIRDALVALLDALAHAHARNVLHRDIKPANVLFSRSPTGLVLKLTDFGMGWSWLPTRSGQTERVGGTPQYMAPEQFSGDLALQGPWTDLYAVGCLAWALICGRPPYRGSWNELRASHRDGPFPPLVPRIDVPDGLAEIVATLVSRPCGDRFLRAADVAHRLRELPEVVAPTPTGASSRVSLSLPGLPPSMSSRQASPTLVAIDDGEAEVVPLPKGAPPGPPPVVETWRSFPRRPSLLLAGVGLGLYGLRAIPIVDREQERDALWRALVDVRTERRPRLAVVRGSTGSGASRLAEWLCEEAEEHGVAVALRATHGTTGVREGVGGLVARHYRVPSDLGFEGTHLWLLRALSVEGLADADEARRLAELASVHGRTVRTTAAERHMVVERLVRRAAGARAAVVWLDDAHADIEAIALAARLVRTADLPVLVVMTVTEELLAAHRAAQVAVEALQDAPSTSVVRVGPLSTAHGRALVRELLGVSPELAASIEERTAGHPLFAVQLVGDWVQRGRLVPGPDGFELADPSGALGGSLDLPRSLTDLWGQRIALLLAGRERWRPALLLGAALGNEVDVKEWTALCAANGAPDPTSLVRRLLDLRLARMLHGESDRLVFAHRMFRETLFAQASPDRVRRLHLACAELLEREGLGERRGRHLLAAGEADAAFRPLMDAVDARVQRGQPQAAETLLDTLAQGGGWGERDPRSVEILAVRAQILRLLAHLSDAVPLAERAEVLSRGAEPRLRIMVVRELAMLLQFTTGGGPRLYQLLSEAHALAETNGFETQLPALLVQRGRAHEYHGRLGEARRDFARALERLGPDASDTALGEVEVGLASVAAKLGDQEGALRHAEAASERFARSQLPFHQAFAETLIGEVLRARDDLPGAERAYRAVIARYEALGAEHTALVRANLAIVLCATGRFEEALAECDRARTEAVDSGHNNLVPMIDAFLAWAASGVGDEACFDRALAGAEQLPSLSLFDPDLALAADAACEGAVRHGWTGGAARALALADAIRRGLARTETVED
;
A
#
# COMPACT_ATOMS: atom_id res chain seq x y z
N MET A 1 -11.05 19.01 48.77
CA MET A 1 -11.10 19.11 47.29
C MET A 1 -10.76 17.75 46.71
N LEU A 2 -11.35 17.35 45.59
CA LEU A 2 -11.13 16.02 45.01
C LEU A 2 -9.96 16.07 44.03
N GLN A 3 -8.96 15.21 44.23
CA GLN A 3 -7.74 15.19 43.41
C GLN A 3 -7.76 13.99 42.47
N LEU A 4 -7.55 14.21 41.17
CA LEU A 4 -7.27 13.17 40.18
C LEU A 4 -5.97 13.49 39.46
N GLY A 5 -4.92 12.72 39.73
CA GLY A 5 -3.58 13.01 39.24
C GLY A 5 -3.13 14.42 39.66
N SER A 6 -2.83 15.26 38.67
CA SER A 6 -2.36 16.63 38.88
C SER A 6 -3.49 17.67 38.82
N PHE A 7 -4.74 17.23 38.85
CA PHE A 7 -5.92 18.05 38.69
C PHE A 7 -6.79 18.05 39.94
N THR A 8 -7.14 19.25 40.39
CA THR A 8 -8.08 19.49 41.48
C THR A 8 -9.47 19.69 40.89
N LEU A 9 -10.39 18.75 41.10
CA LEU A 9 -11.77 18.84 40.62
C LEU A 9 -12.56 19.89 41.40
N GLY A 10 -13.35 20.67 40.66
CA GLY A 10 -14.36 21.61 41.14
C GLY A 10 -15.78 21.07 40.92
N GLU A 11 -16.66 21.89 40.35
CA GLU A 11 -18.07 21.57 40.11
C GLU A 11 -18.28 20.73 38.83
N PRO A 12 -19.32 19.88 38.76
CA PRO A 12 -19.75 19.24 37.51
C PRO A 12 -20.20 20.30 36.48
N LEU A 13 -19.72 20.18 35.25
CA LEU A 13 -20.07 21.04 34.12
C LEU A 13 -21.23 20.47 33.31
N ALA A 14 -21.19 19.16 33.04
CA ALA A 14 -22.18 18.47 32.22
C ALA A 14 -22.27 16.99 32.59
N ARG A 15 -23.46 16.40 32.40
CA ARG A 15 -23.70 14.97 32.57
C ARG A 15 -24.22 14.39 31.25
N GLY A 16 -23.51 13.43 30.69
CA GLY A 16 -23.85 12.78 29.43
C GLY A 16 -24.20 11.30 29.60
N GLY A 17 -24.50 10.61 28.49
CA GLY A 17 -24.86 9.19 28.51
C GLY A 17 -23.73 8.25 28.97
N MET A 18 -22.47 8.68 28.88
CA MET A 18 -21.28 7.86 29.18
C MET A 18 -20.51 8.29 30.44
N GLY A 19 -20.87 9.43 31.07
CA GLY A 19 -20.14 9.94 32.24
C GLY A 19 -20.43 11.41 32.58
N VAL A 20 -19.63 11.95 33.49
CA VAL A 20 -19.75 13.33 34.00
C VAL A 20 -18.48 14.11 33.66
N VAL A 21 -18.64 15.32 33.13
CA VAL A 21 -17.54 16.26 32.88
C VAL A 21 -17.47 17.25 34.03
N TRP A 22 -16.29 17.38 34.63
CA TRP A 22 -16.01 18.25 35.78
C TRP A 22 -15.13 19.41 35.37
N SER A 23 -15.35 20.59 35.97
CA SER A 23 -14.35 21.66 35.96
C SER A 23 -13.21 21.22 36.86
N ALA A 24 -11.97 21.50 36.47
CA ALA A 24 -10.82 21.26 37.32
C ALA A 24 -9.74 22.33 37.08
N SER A 25 -8.77 22.36 37.98
CA SER A 25 -7.59 23.22 37.88
C SER A 25 -6.33 22.37 37.96
N HIS A 26 -5.39 22.61 37.06
CA HIS A 26 -4.03 22.13 37.14
C HIS A 26 -3.26 22.87 38.25
N ARG A 27 -2.10 22.33 38.67
CA ARG A 27 -1.27 22.87 39.76
C ARG A 27 -0.85 24.34 39.54
N ASP A 28 -0.69 24.74 38.29
CA ASP A 28 -0.28 26.09 37.86
C ASP A 28 -1.46 27.07 37.75
N GLY A 29 -2.68 26.62 38.09
CA GLY A 29 -3.91 27.40 37.98
C GLY A 29 -4.62 27.28 36.64
N THR A 30 -4.05 26.59 35.65
CA THR A 30 -4.69 26.37 34.35
C THR A 30 -6.00 25.63 34.52
N ARG A 31 -7.09 26.18 33.98
CA ARG A 31 -8.40 25.53 33.99
C ARG A 31 -8.44 24.39 32.97
N VAL A 32 -8.93 23.24 33.39
CA VAL A 32 -9.10 22.05 32.55
C VAL A 32 -10.48 21.44 32.74
N ALA A 33 -10.92 20.62 31.80
CA ALA A 33 -12.11 19.78 31.96
C ALA A 33 -11.67 18.33 32.20
N VAL A 34 -12.30 17.64 33.14
CA VAL A 34 -12.02 16.22 33.42
C VAL A 34 -13.30 15.41 33.21
N LYS A 35 -13.30 14.52 32.21
CA LYS A 35 -14.41 13.59 31.96
C LYS A 35 -14.14 12.29 32.72
N VAL A 36 -15.06 11.93 33.60
CA VAL A 36 -15.04 10.69 34.39
C VAL A 36 -16.18 9.81 33.90
N LEU A 37 -15.85 8.60 33.44
CA LEU A 37 -16.85 7.65 32.97
C LEU A 37 -17.50 6.93 34.16
N GLU A 38 -18.82 6.75 34.11
CA GLU A 38 -19.56 6.03 35.15
C GLU A 38 -19.74 4.55 34.73
N PRO A 39 -19.38 3.55 35.56
CA PRO A 39 -19.63 2.15 35.25
C PRO A 39 -21.14 1.90 35.21
N ARG A 40 -21.67 1.42 34.07
CA ARG A 40 -23.03 0.88 34.01
C ARG A 40 -22.98 -0.62 34.27
N VAL A 41 -23.90 -1.10 35.10
CA VAL A 41 -24.09 -2.51 35.42
C VAL A 41 -24.24 -3.28 34.11
N ASP A 42 -23.44 -4.34 33.94
CA ASP A 42 -23.36 -5.30 32.81
C ASP A 42 -22.36 -5.05 31.66
N VAL A 43 -21.53 -3.98 31.65
CA VAL A 43 -20.64 -3.72 30.49
C VAL A 43 -19.24 -3.14 30.82
N GLU A 44 -18.54 -3.73 31.79
CA GLU A 44 -17.20 -3.25 32.22
C GLU A 44 -16.11 -3.35 31.13
N ALA A 45 -16.21 -4.33 30.23
CA ALA A 45 -15.27 -4.52 29.12
C ALA A 45 -15.42 -3.45 28.03
N ASP A 46 -16.64 -3.15 27.59
CA ASP A 46 -16.88 -2.20 26.48
C ASP A 46 -16.54 -0.74 26.85
N LEU A 47 -16.74 -0.33 28.11
CA LEU A 47 -16.49 1.05 28.53
C LEU A 47 -15.01 1.44 28.52
N SER A 48 -14.13 0.51 28.89
CA SER A 48 -12.68 0.73 28.82
C SER A 48 -12.22 0.79 27.36
N GLU A 49 -12.70 -0.11 26.50
CA GLU A 49 -12.37 -0.11 25.07
C GLU A 49 -12.88 1.15 24.34
N MET A 50 -14.08 1.62 24.67
CA MET A 50 -14.63 2.87 24.14
C MET A 50 -13.77 4.08 24.52
N LEU A 51 -13.40 4.21 25.81
CA LEU A 51 -12.53 5.31 26.23
C LEU A 51 -11.15 5.22 25.59
N GLU A 52 -10.57 4.02 25.57
CA GLU A 52 -9.27 3.82 24.96
C GLU A 52 -9.30 4.17 23.47
N SER A 53 -10.41 3.89 22.77
CA SER A 53 -10.62 4.31 21.39
C SER A 53 -10.74 5.82 21.25
N GLU A 54 -11.54 6.49 22.09
CA GLU A 54 -11.72 7.96 22.09
C GLU A 54 -10.40 8.69 22.38
N VAL A 55 -9.74 8.32 23.48
CA VAL A 55 -8.49 8.96 23.89
C VAL A 55 -7.37 8.65 22.89
N ARG A 56 -7.30 7.45 22.32
CA ARG A 56 -6.29 7.13 21.29
C ARG A 56 -6.55 7.92 20.00
N ALA A 57 -7.81 8.08 19.60
CA ALA A 57 -8.17 8.86 18.41
C ALA A 57 -7.75 10.33 18.54
N VAL A 58 -7.90 10.94 19.72
CA VAL A 58 -7.54 12.35 19.94
C VAL A 58 -6.07 12.55 20.33
N ALA A 59 -5.46 11.61 21.06
CA ALA A 59 -4.07 11.77 21.56
C ALA A 59 -3.04 11.92 20.43
N GLY A 60 -3.32 11.34 19.26
CA GLY A 60 -2.51 11.49 18.05
C GLY A 60 -2.76 12.79 17.26
N LEU A 61 -3.78 13.59 17.62
CA LEU A 61 -4.21 14.78 16.88
C LEU A 61 -3.78 16.06 17.60
N HIS A 62 -2.93 16.84 16.96
CA HIS A 62 -2.31 18.03 17.54
C HIS A 62 -2.59 19.22 16.62
N HIS A 63 -3.69 19.91 16.88
CA HIS A 63 -4.17 20.98 16.01
C HIS A 63 -4.84 22.09 16.84
N PRO A 64 -4.68 23.39 16.48
CA PRO A 64 -5.27 24.50 17.23
C PRO A 64 -6.80 24.42 17.37
N HIS A 65 -7.47 23.81 16.40
CA HIS A 65 -8.93 23.66 16.36
C HIS A 65 -9.47 22.32 16.89
N ILE A 66 -8.63 21.53 17.58
CA ILE A 66 -9.04 20.29 18.24
C ILE A 66 -8.79 20.45 19.76
N ILE A 67 -9.74 20.00 20.59
CA ILE A 67 -9.55 19.98 22.05
C ILE A 67 -8.37 19.06 22.40
N ALA A 68 -7.37 19.63 23.06
CA ALA A 68 -6.21 18.87 23.50
C ALA A 68 -6.55 17.95 24.68
N VAL A 69 -6.06 16.72 24.65
CA VAL A 69 -6.07 15.81 25.80
C VAL A 69 -4.73 15.92 26.52
N TYR A 70 -4.77 16.28 27.80
CA TYR A 70 -3.60 16.54 28.63
C TYR A 70 -3.12 15.31 29.39
N ASP A 71 -4.05 14.50 29.93
CA ASP A 71 -3.71 13.25 30.61
C ASP A 71 -4.88 12.28 30.68
N ARG A 72 -4.60 11.04 31.09
CA ARG A 72 -5.63 10.05 31.43
C ARG A 72 -5.22 9.20 32.62
N GLY A 73 -6.19 8.57 33.26
CA GLY A 73 -5.94 7.61 34.32
C GLY A 73 -7.19 6.87 34.79
N ARG A 74 -7.08 6.26 35.96
CA ARG A 74 -8.22 5.65 36.68
C ARG A 74 -8.40 6.35 38.02
N VAL A 75 -9.63 6.42 38.50
CA VAL A 75 -9.94 7.02 39.81
C VAL A 75 -9.29 6.17 40.91
N PRO A 76 -8.37 6.73 41.72
CA PRO A 76 -7.74 5.97 42.80
C PRO A 76 -8.73 5.75 43.96
N PRO A 77 -8.52 4.70 44.78
CA PRO A 77 -9.40 4.38 45.91
C PRO A 77 -9.55 5.54 46.91
N SER A 78 -8.47 6.31 47.12
CA SER A 78 -8.47 7.49 47.98
C SER A 78 -9.41 8.59 47.47
N ALA A 79 -9.39 8.88 46.16
CA ALA A 79 -10.27 9.87 45.55
C ALA A 79 -11.73 9.43 45.54
N ALA A 80 -11.99 8.14 45.28
CA ALA A 80 -13.33 7.57 45.35
C ALA A 80 -13.94 7.73 46.77
N ARG A 81 -13.18 7.36 47.82
CA ARG A 81 -13.60 7.54 49.22
C ARG A 81 -13.83 9.00 49.59
N ALA A 82 -12.91 9.90 49.22
CA ALA A 82 -13.02 11.33 49.49
C ALA A 82 -14.21 11.99 48.75
N SER A 83 -14.67 11.41 47.65
CA SER A 83 -15.76 11.95 46.84
C SER A 83 -17.15 11.84 47.48
N GLY A 84 -17.31 10.97 48.49
CA GLY A 84 -18.60 10.68 49.10
C GLY A 84 -19.58 10.00 48.12
N GLY A 85 -19.07 9.13 47.24
CA GLY A 85 -19.88 8.41 46.23
C GLY A 85 -20.10 9.16 44.91
N ARG A 86 -19.49 10.33 44.71
CA ARG A 86 -19.56 11.08 43.44
C ARG A 86 -18.59 10.57 42.37
N LEU A 87 -17.56 9.84 42.77
CA LEU A 87 -16.60 9.16 41.90
C LEU A 87 -16.56 7.68 42.27
N THR A 88 -16.55 6.81 41.26
CA THR A 88 -16.45 5.36 41.46
C THR A 88 -14.99 4.92 41.31
N GLU A 89 -14.52 4.05 42.20
CA GLU A 89 -13.16 3.51 42.15
C GLU A 89 -12.88 2.84 40.79
N ALA A 90 -11.64 2.91 40.31
CA ALA A 90 -11.18 2.37 39.03
C ALA A 90 -11.85 2.93 37.76
N SER A 91 -12.80 3.86 37.93
CA SER A 91 -13.47 4.53 36.81
C SER A 91 -12.45 5.24 35.93
N PRO A 92 -12.48 5.02 34.61
CA PRO A 92 -11.58 5.71 33.70
C PRO A 92 -11.87 7.21 33.67
N TRP A 93 -10.81 8.02 33.59
CA TRP A 93 -10.92 9.47 33.42
C TRP A 93 -9.88 10.00 32.44
N PHE A 94 -10.17 11.13 31.82
CA PHE A 94 -9.20 11.90 31.05
C PHE A 94 -9.40 13.39 31.25
N ALA A 95 -8.30 14.14 31.21
CA ALA A 95 -8.23 15.58 31.35
C ALA A 95 -7.98 16.22 29.99
N MET A 96 -8.71 17.28 29.68
CA MET A 96 -8.68 17.96 28.39
C MET A 96 -8.77 19.47 28.54
N GLU A 97 -8.49 20.18 27.45
CA GLU A 97 -8.64 21.62 27.34
C GLU A 97 -10.04 22.08 27.77
N TYR A 98 -10.09 23.14 28.58
CA TYR A 98 -11.35 23.75 29.00
C TYR A 98 -11.76 24.85 28.01
N ALA A 99 -12.85 24.61 27.26
CA ALA A 99 -13.44 25.61 26.38
C ALA A 99 -14.36 26.56 27.17
N ASP A 100 -13.98 27.84 27.31
CA ASP A 100 -14.61 28.80 28.21
C ASP A 100 -15.61 29.76 27.54
N ALA A 101 -15.83 29.65 26.23
CA ALA A 101 -16.72 30.53 25.46
C ALA A 101 -17.99 29.84 24.92
N GLY A 102 -18.29 28.63 25.41
CA GLY A 102 -19.52 27.90 25.09
C GLY A 102 -19.46 27.13 23.77
N GLN A 103 -20.61 26.62 23.34
CA GLN A 103 -20.74 25.80 22.12
C GLN A 103 -21.36 26.58 20.95
N LEU A 104 -21.09 26.12 19.73
CA LEU A 104 -21.71 26.60 18.51
C LEU A 104 -23.23 26.38 18.57
N SER A 105 -23.98 27.39 18.14
CA SER A 105 -25.44 27.34 18.16
C SER A 105 -26.02 28.18 17.05
N TRP A 106 -26.81 27.53 16.19
CA TRP A 106 -27.62 28.18 15.16
C TRP A 106 -28.75 29.05 15.73
N ARG A 107 -29.02 28.99 17.05
CA ARG A 107 -30.04 29.83 17.71
C ARG A 107 -29.59 31.26 17.92
N LYS A 108 -28.29 31.54 17.83
CA LYS A 108 -27.72 32.88 17.97
C LYS A 108 -27.40 33.41 16.57
N PRO A 109 -27.78 34.66 16.24
CA PRO A 109 -27.39 35.26 14.96
C PRO A 109 -25.87 35.30 14.82
N MET A 110 -25.35 34.88 13.65
CA MET A 110 -23.93 34.94 13.29
C MET A 110 -23.81 35.64 11.94
N SER A 111 -22.79 36.47 11.76
CA SER A 111 -22.48 37.02 10.44
C SER A 111 -21.96 35.93 9.52
N TRP A 112 -22.08 36.12 8.20
CA TRP A 112 -21.47 35.23 7.22
C TRP A 112 -19.98 35.02 7.48
N ARG A 113 -19.23 36.10 7.77
CA ARG A 113 -17.80 36.02 8.13
C ARG A 113 -17.56 35.04 9.29
N ALA A 114 -18.33 35.16 10.38
CA ALA A 114 -18.18 34.28 11.53
C ALA A 114 -18.52 32.81 11.21
N ILE A 115 -19.52 32.57 10.37
CA ILE A 115 -19.88 31.21 9.91
C ILE A 115 -18.77 30.64 9.02
N ARG A 116 -18.31 31.40 8.02
CA ARG A 116 -17.22 31.02 7.12
C ARG A 116 -15.97 30.66 7.92
N ASP A 117 -15.52 31.54 8.82
CA ASP A 117 -14.30 31.33 9.60
C ASP A 117 -14.42 30.11 10.53
N ALA A 118 -15.61 29.88 11.11
CA ALA A 118 -15.88 28.68 11.91
C ALA A 118 -15.88 27.39 11.06
N LEU A 119 -16.50 27.41 9.88
CA LEU A 119 -16.51 26.25 8.97
C LEU A 119 -15.11 25.93 8.45
N VAL A 120 -14.31 26.95 8.10
CA VAL A 120 -12.91 26.78 7.68
C VAL A 120 -12.08 26.17 8.82
N ALA A 121 -12.18 26.70 10.04
CA ALA A 121 -11.48 26.14 11.20
C ALA A 121 -11.86 24.69 11.50
N LEU A 122 -13.15 24.35 11.33
CA LEU A 122 -13.66 22.99 11.48
C LEU A 122 -13.11 22.06 10.38
N LEU A 123 -13.07 22.52 9.14
CA LEU A 123 -12.55 21.75 8.00
C LEU A 123 -11.04 21.54 8.10
N ASP A 124 -10.28 22.53 8.58
CA ASP A 124 -8.83 22.37 8.85
C ASP A 124 -8.60 21.30 9.94
N ALA A 125 -9.41 21.30 11.00
CA ALA A 125 -9.37 20.24 12.03
C ALA A 125 -9.70 18.85 11.46
N LEU A 126 -10.69 18.76 10.57
CA LEU A 126 -11.05 17.50 9.92
C LEU A 126 -9.98 17.04 8.93
N ALA A 127 -9.37 17.95 8.17
CA ALA A 127 -8.27 17.62 7.26
C ALA A 127 -7.08 17.01 8.04
N HIS A 128 -6.74 17.60 9.18
CA HIS A 128 -5.71 17.09 10.10
C HIS A 128 -6.01 15.69 10.63
N ALA A 129 -7.27 15.41 10.97
CA ALA A 129 -7.72 14.10 11.44
C ALA A 129 -7.77 13.06 10.31
N HIS A 130 -8.29 13.43 9.14
CA HIS A 130 -8.43 12.56 7.97
C HIS A 130 -7.07 12.12 7.43
N ALA A 131 -6.07 13.01 7.39
CA ALA A 131 -4.68 12.69 7.01
C ALA A 131 -4.01 11.67 7.95
N ARG A 132 -4.61 11.43 9.13
CA ARG A 132 -4.18 10.42 10.12
C ARG A 132 -5.13 9.23 10.19
N ASN A 133 -6.00 9.08 9.20
CA ASN A 133 -7.03 8.04 9.11
C ASN A 133 -8.03 8.03 10.29
N VAL A 134 -8.31 9.20 10.89
CA VAL A 134 -9.30 9.36 11.95
C VAL A 134 -10.55 10.05 11.40
N LEU A 135 -11.69 9.35 11.40
CA LEU A 135 -13.01 9.93 11.09
C LEU A 135 -13.72 10.36 12.37
N HIS A 136 -14.44 11.49 12.35
CA HIS A 136 -15.17 11.97 13.51
C HIS A 136 -16.53 11.26 13.70
N ARG A 137 -17.31 11.11 12.63
CA ARG A 137 -18.63 10.43 12.55
C ARG A 137 -19.80 11.04 13.34
N ASP A 138 -19.60 12.16 14.03
CA ASP A 138 -20.66 12.82 14.83
C ASP A 138 -20.50 14.35 14.85
N ILE A 139 -20.33 14.95 13.68
CA ILE A 139 -20.25 16.41 13.54
C ILE A 139 -21.63 17.03 13.80
N LYS A 140 -21.70 17.91 14.81
CA LYS A 140 -22.91 18.63 15.22
C LYS A 140 -22.56 19.88 16.05
N PRO A 141 -23.48 20.84 16.22
CA PRO A 141 -23.19 22.07 16.97
C PRO A 141 -22.68 21.84 18.40
N ALA A 142 -23.18 20.81 19.09
CA ALA A 142 -22.79 20.50 20.47
C ALA A 142 -21.32 20.05 20.62
N ASN A 143 -20.71 19.53 19.54
CA ASN A 143 -19.32 19.06 19.54
C ASN A 143 -18.35 20.14 19.01
N VAL A 144 -18.86 21.32 18.64
CA VAL A 144 -18.06 22.46 18.18
C VAL A 144 -18.10 23.53 19.27
N LEU A 145 -16.99 23.70 19.97
CA LEU A 145 -16.85 24.61 21.10
C LEU A 145 -16.04 25.85 20.73
N PHE A 146 -16.07 26.87 21.59
CA PHE A 146 -15.24 28.06 21.50
C PHE A 146 -14.42 28.26 22.78
N SER A 147 -13.18 28.70 22.60
CA SER A 147 -12.26 29.12 23.65
C SER A 147 -11.82 30.57 23.43
N ARG A 148 -11.60 31.35 24.49
CA ARG A 148 -11.09 32.72 24.40
C ARG A 148 -9.56 32.71 24.22
N SER A 149 -9.10 33.42 23.19
CA SER A 149 -7.70 33.74 22.94
C SER A 149 -7.50 35.27 23.02
N PRO A 150 -6.28 35.76 23.30
CA PRO A 150 -5.94 37.19 23.14
C PRO A 150 -6.33 37.77 21.77
N THR A 151 -6.38 36.92 20.74
CA THR A 151 -6.71 37.30 19.35
C THR A 151 -8.20 37.15 19.00
N GLY A 152 -9.04 36.62 19.89
CA GLY A 152 -10.47 36.41 19.66
C GLY A 152 -10.99 35.04 20.09
N LEU A 153 -12.15 34.63 19.57
CA LEU A 153 -12.69 33.29 19.81
C LEU A 153 -12.03 32.27 18.88
N VAL A 154 -11.56 31.17 19.46
CA VAL A 154 -10.95 30.05 18.71
C VAL A 154 -11.90 28.86 18.77
N LEU A 155 -12.26 28.32 17.61
CA LEU A 155 -13.06 27.11 17.51
C LEU A 155 -12.27 25.88 17.99
N LYS A 156 -12.95 24.98 18.69
CA LYS A 156 -12.40 23.73 19.23
C LYS A 156 -13.37 22.56 18.98
N LEU A 157 -12.95 21.59 18.19
CA LEU A 157 -13.67 20.34 17.95
C LEU A 157 -13.41 19.34 19.08
N THR A 158 -14.46 18.70 19.58
CA THR A 158 -14.40 17.71 20.68
C THR A 158 -15.14 16.43 20.33
N ASP A 159 -15.06 15.42 21.20
CA ASP A 159 -15.84 14.17 21.12
C ASP A 159 -15.58 13.31 19.85
N PHE A 160 -14.31 13.14 19.47
CA PHE A 160 -13.93 12.22 18.39
C PHE A 160 -14.25 10.76 18.75
N GLY A 161 -14.80 9.99 17.81
CA GLY A 161 -14.89 8.54 17.93
C GLY A 161 -16.02 7.99 18.84
N MET A 162 -16.91 8.84 19.36
CA MET A 162 -18.07 8.40 20.17
C MET A 162 -19.33 8.07 19.35
N GLY A 163 -19.25 8.03 18.01
CA GLY A 163 -20.44 7.89 17.17
C GLY A 163 -21.30 6.66 17.48
N TRP A 164 -20.72 5.53 17.86
CA TRP A 164 -21.48 4.28 18.01
C TRP A 164 -22.48 4.34 19.16
N SER A 165 -23.74 4.55 18.81
CA SER A 165 -24.89 4.49 19.70
C SER A 165 -25.60 3.15 19.48
N TRP A 166 -26.00 2.48 20.56
CA TRP A 166 -26.94 1.37 20.46
C TRP A 166 -28.35 1.96 20.39
N LEU A 167 -28.98 1.91 19.21
CA LEU A 167 -30.36 2.39 19.05
C LEU A 167 -31.33 1.19 19.06
N PRO A 168 -32.35 1.19 19.94
CA PRO A 168 -33.37 0.16 19.92
C PRO A 168 -34.24 0.29 18.67
N THR A 169 -34.36 -0.78 17.90
CA THR A 169 -35.30 -0.89 16.79
C THR A 169 -36.68 -1.33 17.28
N ARG A 170 -37.74 -1.11 16.48
CA ARG A 170 -39.11 -1.54 16.78
C ARG A 170 -39.26 -3.06 16.95
N SER A 171 -38.29 -3.87 16.49
CA SER A 171 -38.25 -5.33 16.67
C SER A 171 -37.59 -5.77 17.97
N GLY A 172 -37.13 -4.85 18.83
CA GLY A 172 -36.40 -5.16 20.05
C GLY A 172 -34.92 -5.50 19.83
N GLN A 173 -34.42 -5.45 18.59
CA GLN A 173 -32.99 -5.57 18.28
C GLN A 173 -32.29 -4.21 18.42
N THR A 174 -31.09 -4.17 18.99
CA THR A 174 -30.26 -2.96 19.05
C THR A 174 -29.33 -2.90 17.83
N GLU A 175 -29.50 -1.90 16.97
CA GLU A 175 -28.55 -1.62 15.89
C GLU A 175 -27.45 -0.68 16.43
N ARG A 176 -26.19 -1.02 16.15
CA ARG A 176 -25.04 -0.16 16.46
C ARG A 176 -24.93 0.90 15.35
N VAL A 177 -25.36 2.12 15.62
CA VAL A 177 -25.48 3.19 14.61
C VAL A 177 -24.65 4.40 15.05
N GLY A 178 -23.80 4.90 14.15
CA GLY A 178 -22.79 5.92 14.44
C GLY A 178 -23.26 7.37 14.25
N GLY A 179 -23.54 8.17 15.30
CA GLY A 179 -23.73 9.64 15.24
C GLY A 179 -25.13 10.18 15.66
N THR A 180 -25.38 11.46 15.41
CA THR A 180 -26.66 12.14 15.68
C THR A 180 -27.56 12.15 14.44
N PRO A 181 -28.77 11.52 14.45
CA PRO A 181 -29.57 11.28 13.25
C PRO A 181 -29.94 12.49 12.38
N GLN A 182 -29.90 13.71 12.92
CA GLN A 182 -30.18 14.95 12.17
C GLN A 182 -29.04 15.39 11.24
N TYR A 183 -27.83 14.83 11.44
CA TYR A 183 -26.61 15.21 10.72
C TYR A 183 -25.92 13.99 10.08
N MET A 184 -26.46 12.78 10.27
CA MET A 184 -25.89 11.55 9.74
C MET A 184 -25.90 11.52 8.22
N ALA A 185 -24.79 11.07 7.64
CA ALA A 185 -24.72 10.76 6.22
C ALA A 185 -25.55 9.51 5.87
N PRO A 186 -26.10 9.42 4.65
CA PRO A 186 -26.88 8.27 4.18
C PRO A 186 -26.20 6.91 4.41
N GLU A 187 -24.90 6.83 4.15
CA GLU A 187 -24.09 5.62 4.32
C GLU A 187 -23.96 5.19 5.79
N GLN A 188 -24.06 6.11 6.76
CA GLN A 188 -24.03 5.76 8.19
C GLN A 188 -25.29 4.99 8.62
N PHE A 189 -26.44 5.25 7.97
CA PHE A 189 -27.68 4.50 8.20
C PHE A 189 -27.68 3.09 7.58
N SER A 190 -26.72 2.80 6.70
CA SER A 190 -26.56 1.47 6.09
C SER A 190 -25.71 0.52 6.94
N GLY A 191 -24.88 1.06 7.84
CA GLY A 191 -23.89 0.29 8.59
C GLY A 191 -22.71 -0.20 7.73
N ASP A 192 -22.69 0.10 6.44
CA ASP A 192 -21.62 -0.31 5.52
C ASP A 192 -20.36 0.54 5.74
N LEU A 193 -19.34 -0.07 6.34
CA LEU A 193 -18.07 0.59 6.64
C LEU A 193 -17.21 0.81 5.39
N ALA A 194 -17.41 0.04 4.30
CA ALA A 194 -16.67 0.22 3.06
C ALA A 194 -17.02 1.55 2.37
N LEU A 195 -18.25 2.03 2.57
CA LEU A 195 -18.74 3.29 2.02
C LEU A 195 -18.44 4.51 2.89
N GLN A 196 -17.91 4.32 4.11
CA GLN A 196 -17.62 5.42 5.04
C GLN A 196 -16.17 5.90 4.89
N GLY A 197 -16.00 7.18 4.54
CA GLY A 197 -14.72 7.88 4.46
C GLY A 197 -14.80 9.36 4.87
N PRO A 198 -13.78 10.19 4.57
CA PRO A 198 -13.79 11.63 4.82
C PRO A 198 -15.08 12.35 4.39
N TRP A 199 -15.64 11.97 3.24
CA TRP A 199 -16.92 12.47 2.71
C TRP A 199 -18.13 12.25 3.63
N THR A 200 -18.04 11.33 4.59
CA THR A 200 -19.06 11.08 5.63
C THR A 200 -19.14 12.27 6.59
N ASP A 201 -17.98 12.74 7.07
CA ASP A 201 -17.91 13.90 7.97
C ASP A 201 -18.29 15.18 7.21
N LEU A 202 -17.94 15.27 5.93
CA LEU A 202 -18.25 16.42 5.08
C LEU A 202 -19.76 16.58 4.81
N TYR A 203 -20.52 15.49 4.72
CA TYR A 203 -21.98 15.56 4.67
C TYR A 203 -22.56 16.21 5.93
N ALA A 204 -22.05 15.81 7.09
CA ALA A 204 -22.47 16.37 8.37
C ALA A 204 -22.06 17.86 8.49
N VAL A 205 -20.91 18.26 7.93
CA VAL A 205 -20.53 19.68 7.79
C VAL A 205 -21.51 20.43 6.89
N GLY A 206 -21.96 19.87 5.78
CA GLY A 206 -23.00 20.48 4.92
C GLY A 206 -24.32 20.69 5.65
N CYS A 207 -24.76 19.70 6.42
CA CYS A 207 -25.95 19.81 7.29
C CYS A 207 -25.77 20.87 8.39
N LEU A 208 -24.56 20.99 8.95
CA LEU A 208 -24.22 22.01 9.95
C LEU A 208 -24.19 23.42 9.32
N ALA A 209 -23.58 23.59 8.16
CA ALA A 209 -23.53 24.84 7.42
C ALA A 209 -24.95 25.34 7.10
N TRP A 210 -25.81 24.46 6.58
CA TRP A 210 -27.25 24.74 6.45
C TRP A 210 -27.78 25.18 7.82
N ALA A 211 -27.70 24.35 8.86
CA ALA A 211 -28.27 24.70 10.16
C ALA A 211 -27.90 26.10 10.68
N LEU A 212 -26.66 26.55 10.49
CA LEU A 212 -26.20 27.90 10.84
C LEU A 212 -26.82 29.00 9.97
N ILE A 213 -26.96 28.79 8.66
CA ILE A 213 -27.42 29.80 7.70
C ILE A 213 -28.91 30.10 7.85
N CYS A 214 -29.76 29.09 8.11
CA CYS A 214 -31.19 29.35 8.28
C CYS A 214 -31.81 28.88 9.60
N GLY A 215 -30.95 28.68 10.61
CA GLY A 215 -31.36 28.66 12.00
C GLY A 215 -32.17 27.43 12.42
N ARG A 216 -32.01 26.30 11.72
CA ARG A 216 -32.54 24.97 12.10
C ARG A 216 -31.87 23.87 11.27
N PRO A 217 -31.75 22.62 11.79
CA PRO A 217 -31.27 21.50 10.97
C PRO A 217 -32.16 21.25 9.74
N PRO A 218 -31.60 20.70 8.66
CA PRO A 218 -32.33 20.46 7.40
C PRO A 218 -33.55 19.55 7.60
N TYR A 219 -33.37 18.46 8.36
CA TYR A 219 -34.41 17.47 8.62
C TYR A 219 -34.77 17.39 10.11
N ARG A 220 -36.02 17.02 10.38
CA ARG A 220 -36.58 16.76 11.72
C ARG A 220 -37.57 15.61 11.65
N GLY A 221 -37.64 14.80 12.69
CA GLY A 221 -38.57 13.68 12.77
C GLY A 221 -38.07 12.60 13.72
N SER A 222 -38.81 11.50 13.77
CA SER A 222 -38.39 10.23 14.35
C SER A 222 -37.21 9.63 13.60
N TRP A 223 -36.57 8.61 14.17
CA TRP A 223 -35.40 7.95 13.54
C TRP A 223 -35.70 7.41 12.13
N ASN A 224 -36.88 6.80 11.92
CA ASN A 224 -37.28 6.28 10.61
C ASN A 224 -37.51 7.40 9.59
N GLU A 225 -38.12 8.51 10.02
CA GLU A 225 -38.34 9.68 9.15
C GLU A 225 -37.01 10.31 8.75
N LEU A 226 -36.09 10.50 9.70
CA LEU A 226 -34.75 11.02 9.41
C LEU A 226 -33.97 10.09 8.48
N ARG A 227 -33.98 8.77 8.73
CA ARG A 227 -33.36 7.77 7.85
C ARG A 227 -33.92 7.87 6.42
N ALA A 228 -35.24 7.93 6.27
CA ALA A 228 -35.88 8.07 4.97
C ALA A 228 -35.56 9.42 4.30
N SER A 229 -35.55 10.52 5.05
CA SER A 229 -35.23 11.85 4.51
C SER A 229 -33.79 11.95 4.02
N HIS A 230 -32.82 11.48 4.80
CA HIS A 230 -31.41 11.49 4.39
C HIS A 230 -31.14 10.56 3.20
N ARG A 231 -31.77 9.37 3.17
CA ARG A 231 -31.54 8.37 2.11
C ARG A 231 -32.28 8.68 0.81
N ASP A 232 -33.58 9.00 0.90
CA ASP A 232 -34.49 9.02 -0.25
C ASP A 232 -35.14 10.40 -0.48
N GLY A 233 -35.23 11.23 0.57
CA GLY A 233 -35.88 12.54 0.52
C GLY A 233 -35.13 13.60 -0.29
N PRO A 234 -35.84 14.63 -0.79
CA PRO A 234 -35.19 15.81 -1.37
C PRO A 234 -34.53 16.64 -0.27
N PHE A 235 -33.34 17.16 -0.57
CA PHE A 235 -32.68 18.09 0.35
C PHE A 235 -33.40 19.45 0.35
N PRO A 236 -33.72 20.04 1.51
CA PRO A 236 -34.50 21.27 1.57
C PRO A 236 -33.77 22.43 0.89
N PRO A 237 -34.48 23.32 0.17
CA PRO A 237 -33.87 24.50 -0.43
C PRO A 237 -33.28 25.40 0.65
N LEU A 238 -32.20 26.12 0.30
CA LEU A 238 -31.55 27.05 1.21
C LEU A 238 -32.37 28.35 1.22
N VAL A 239 -32.90 28.73 2.39
CA VAL A 239 -33.65 29.99 2.58
C VAL A 239 -32.92 30.83 3.64
N PRO A 240 -31.85 31.56 3.29
CA PRO A 240 -30.94 32.17 4.26
C PRO A 240 -31.63 33.17 5.20
N ARG A 241 -31.24 33.19 6.47
CA ARG A 241 -31.64 34.24 7.43
C ARG A 241 -30.68 35.42 7.50
N ILE A 242 -29.60 35.33 6.75
CA ILE A 242 -28.51 36.28 6.67
C ILE A 242 -28.08 36.39 5.21
N ASP A 243 -27.49 37.52 4.83
CA ASP A 243 -26.88 37.65 3.51
C ASP A 243 -25.68 36.69 3.40
N VAL A 244 -25.67 35.91 2.32
CA VAL A 244 -24.60 34.95 1.99
C VAL A 244 -24.14 35.20 0.56
N PRO A 245 -22.85 34.97 0.25
CA PRO A 245 -22.33 35.21 -1.10
C PRO A 245 -22.84 34.15 -2.08
N ASP A 246 -22.90 34.55 -3.36
CA ASP A 246 -23.11 33.63 -4.47
C ASP A 246 -22.06 32.51 -4.45
N GLY A 247 -22.46 31.30 -4.85
CA GLY A 247 -21.62 30.10 -4.82
C GLY A 247 -21.68 29.27 -3.53
N LEU A 248 -22.12 29.84 -2.39
CA LEU A 248 -22.27 29.07 -1.14
C LEU A 248 -23.30 27.94 -1.27
N ALA A 249 -24.42 28.21 -1.95
CA ALA A 249 -25.46 27.21 -2.19
C ALA A 249 -24.90 25.99 -2.94
N GLU A 250 -23.98 26.19 -3.90
CA GLU A 250 -23.33 25.11 -4.65
C GLU A 250 -22.44 24.26 -3.74
N ILE A 251 -21.64 24.91 -2.87
CA ILE A 251 -20.78 24.19 -1.92
C ILE A 251 -21.61 23.33 -0.97
N VAL A 252 -22.70 23.89 -0.41
CA VAL A 252 -23.62 23.14 0.47
C VAL A 252 -24.28 22.00 -0.29
N ALA A 253 -24.71 22.22 -1.54
CA ALA A 253 -25.30 21.19 -2.39
C ALA A 253 -24.34 20.01 -2.59
N THR A 254 -23.08 20.28 -2.94
CA THR A 254 -22.06 19.25 -3.16
C THR A 254 -21.74 18.49 -1.87
N LEU A 255 -21.66 19.17 -0.71
CA LEU A 255 -21.42 18.49 0.58
C LEU A 255 -22.53 17.50 0.94
N VAL A 256 -23.78 17.84 0.62
CA VAL A 256 -24.96 17.04 1.00
C VAL A 256 -25.51 16.16 -0.13
N SER A 257 -24.74 15.99 -1.22
CA SER A 257 -25.03 15.03 -2.27
C SER A 257 -25.23 13.63 -1.67
N ARG A 258 -26.21 12.86 -2.17
CA ARG A 258 -26.47 11.52 -1.61
C ARG A 258 -25.37 10.52 -1.99
N PRO A 259 -24.98 10.39 -3.27
CA PRO A 259 -23.85 9.53 -3.64
C PRO A 259 -22.55 10.07 -3.06
N CYS A 260 -21.75 9.21 -2.43
CA CYS A 260 -20.48 9.60 -1.82
C CYS A 260 -19.49 10.20 -2.83
N GLY A 261 -19.48 9.67 -4.06
CA GLY A 261 -18.60 10.13 -5.15
C GLY A 261 -18.94 11.52 -5.71
N ASP A 262 -20.17 11.98 -5.50
CA ASP A 262 -20.62 13.32 -5.92
C ASP A 262 -20.29 14.40 -4.88
N ARG A 263 -19.69 14.03 -3.74
CA ARG A 263 -19.29 14.95 -2.68
C ARG A 263 -17.83 15.37 -2.84
N PHE A 264 -17.44 16.40 -2.08
CA PHE A 264 -16.04 16.62 -1.79
C PHE A 264 -15.45 15.40 -1.08
N LEU A 265 -14.28 14.95 -1.54
CA LEU A 265 -13.58 13.80 -0.95
C LEU A 265 -12.61 14.21 0.16
N ARG A 266 -12.27 15.51 0.28
CA ARG A 266 -11.28 16.02 1.25
C ARG A 266 -11.74 17.33 1.87
N ALA A 267 -11.50 17.50 3.17
CA ALA A 267 -11.85 18.70 3.90
C ALA A 267 -11.06 19.94 3.42
N ALA A 268 -9.78 19.76 3.04
CA ALA A 268 -8.93 20.82 2.49
C ALA A 268 -9.54 21.49 1.24
N ASP A 269 -10.21 20.72 0.38
CA ASP A 269 -10.84 21.23 -0.85
C ASP A 269 -12.00 22.18 -0.51
N VAL A 270 -12.83 21.78 0.46
CA VAL A 270 -13.96 22.58 0.93
C VAL A 270 -13.47 23.84 1.64
N ALA A 271 -12.44 23.73 2.49
CA ALA A 271 -11.88 24.86 3.21
C ALA A 271 -11.31 25.89 2.23
N HIS A 272 -10.61 25.44 1.19
CA HIS A 272 -10.12 26.31 0.13
C HIS A 272 -11.26 27.04 -0.59
N ARG A 273 -12.31 26.33 -1.02
CA ARG A 273 -13.47 26.95 -1.69
C ARG A 273 -14.20 27.96 -0.83
N LEU A 274 -14.35 27.70 0.47
CA LEU A 274 -14.95 28.66 1.40
C LEU A 274 -14.09 29.93 1.56
N ARG A 275 -12.75 29.82 1.49
CA ARG A 275 -11.84 30.97 1.54
C ARG A 275 -11.90 31.83 0.28
N GLU A 276 -12.25 31.25 -0.87
CA GLU A 276 -12.39 31.98 -2.15
C GLU A 276 -13.70 32.77 -2.25
N LEU A 277 -14.70 32.47 -1.42
CA LEU A 277 -15.96 33.21 -1.43
C LEU A 277 -15.78 34.66 -0.96
N PRO A 278 -16.38 35.64 -1.66
CA PRO A 278 -16.24 37.05 -1.31
C PRO A 278 -16.87 37.38 0.05
N GLU A 279 -16.37 38.46 0.65
CA GLU A 279 -17.02 39.11 1.79
C GLU A 279 -18.30 39.80 1.32
N VAL A 280 -19.42 39.57 2.01
CA VAL A 280 -20.65 40.33 1.77
C VAL A 280 -20.52 41.67 2.51
N VAL A 281 -20.28 42.74 1.77
CA VAL A 281 -20.27 44.10 2.32
C VAL A 281 -21.72 44.54 2.48
N ALA A 282 -22.20 44.57 3.72
CA ALA A 282 -23.49 45.21 4.01
C ALA A 282 -23.44 46.69 3.57
N PRO A 283 -24.48 47.22 2.90
CA PRO A 283 -24.52 48.65 2.58
C PRO A 283 -24.44 49.45 3.88
N THR A 284 -23.41 50.28 3.99
CA THR A 284 -23.16 51.12 5.16
C THR A 284 -24.37 52.04 5.40
N PRO A 285 -25.01 52.04 6.58
CA PRO A 285 -25.85 53.17 6.96
C PRO A 285 -24.94 54.39 7.04
N THR A 286 -25.17 55.36 6.18
CA THR A 286 -24.39 56.59 6.16
C THR A 286 -24.65 57.34 7.47
N GLY A 287 -23.64 57.42 8.33
CA GLY A 287 -23.59 58.37 9.46
C GLY A 287 -23.87 57.78 10.84
N ALA A 288 -22.81 57.31 11.52
CA ALA A 288 -22.37 57.79 12.84
C ALA A 288 -21.34 56.81 13.41
N SER A 289 -20.14 57.33 13.66
CA SER A 289 -19.07 56.62 14.36
C SER A 289 -19.52 56.21 15.76
N SER A 290 -19.56 54.91 16.05
CA SER A 290 -19.46 54.40 17.42
C SER A 290 -18.79 53.03 17.42
N ARG A 291 -17.70 52.94 18.18
CA ARG A 291 -17.03 51.68 18.53
C ARG A 291 -18.04 50.82 19.29
N VAL A 292 -18.38 49.65 18.76
CA VAL A 292 -19.13 48.64 19.52
C VAL A 292 -18.19 47.99 20.52
N SER A 293 -18.31 48.38 21.79
CA SER A 293 -17.80 47.62 22.92
C SER A 293 -18.75 46.45 23.19
N LEU A 294 -18.22 45.23 23.24
CA LEU A 294 -18.94 44.09 23.81
C LEU A 294 -18.89 44.23 25.33
N SER A 295 -19.94 44.78 25.93
CA SER A 295 -20.23 44.62 27.36
C SER A 295 -21.54 43.87 27.52
N LEU A 296 -21.57 42.86 28.39
CA LEU A 296 -22.80 42.30 28.93
C LEU A 296 -22.67 42.12 30.46
N PRO A 297 -23.80 42.24 31.21
CA PRO A 297 -23.82 42.45 32.66
C PRO A 297 -23.70 41.15 33.46
N GLY A 298 -23.35 41.31 34.74
CA GLY A 298 -23.14 40.22 35.70
C GLY A 298 -24.32 39.27 35.91
N LEU A 299 -23.99 38.02 36.23
CA LEU A 299 -24.91 36.96 36.60
C LEU A 299 -25.62 37.22 37.95
N PRO A 300 -26.86 36.76 38.09
CA PRO A 300 -27.33 36.12 39.32
C PRO A 300 -27.48 34.58 39.14
N PRO A 301 -27.49 33.80 40.24
CA PRO A 301 -27.40 32.34 40.19
C PRO A 301 -28.77 31.63 40.16
N SER A 302 -28.79 30.49 39.45
CA SER A 302 -29.73 29.35 39.55
C SER A 302 -31.21 29.59 39.22
N MET A 303 -31.82 28.68 38.41
CA MET A 303 -32.94 27.84 38.85
C MET A 303 -33.40 26.86 37.75
N SER A 304 -33.50 25.60 38.17
CA SER A 304 -34.59 24.62 38.00
C SER A 304 -35.38 24.55 36.68
N SER A 305 -35.44 23.33 36.16
CA SER A 305 -36.38 22.83 35.17
C SER A 305 -37.84 23.19 35.48
N ARG A 306 -38.49 23.92 34.58
CA ARG A 306 -39.95 23.83 34.39
C ARG A 306 -40.27 23.70 32.91
N GLN A 307 -41.12 22.72 32.63
CA GLN A 307 -41.80 22.52 31.35
C GLN A 307 -42.55 23.80 30.97
N ALA A 308 -42.30 24.29 29.76
CA ALA A 308 -43.18 25.25 29.09
C ALA A 308 -43.42 24.76 27.66
N SER A 309 -44.69 24.49 27.35
CA SER A 309 -45.18 24.19 26.01
C SER A 309 -44.88 25.35 25.05
N PRO A 310 -44.49 25.11 23.80
CA PRO A 310 -44.23 26.20 22.86
C PRO A 310 -45.56 26.78 22.36
N THR A 311 -45.84 28.03 22.72
CA THR A 311 -46.79 28.87 22.00
C THR A 311 -46.18 29.24 20.66
N LEU A 312 -46.85 28.87 19.56
CA LEU A 312 -46.53 29.29 18.20
C LEU A 312 -46.61 30.81 18.10
N VAL A 313 -45.45 31.47 17.96
CA VAL A 313 -45.38 32.83 17.43
C VAL A 313 -45.25 32.70 15.91
N ALA A 314 -46.29 33.12 15.19
CA ALA A 314 -46.24 33.30 13.76
C ALA A 314 -45.18 34.37 13.45
N ILE A 315 -44.16 33.98 12.67
CA ILE A 315 -43.21 34.92 12.07
C ILE A 315 -43.76 35.21 10.68
N ASP A 316 -43.95 36.49 10.41
CA ASP A 316 -44.39 37.09 9.16
C ASP A 316 -43.44 36.70 8.02
N ASP A 317 -43.98 36.08 6.97
CA ASP A 317 -43.26 35.63 5.77
C ASP A 317 -43.01 36.83 4.86
N GLY A 318 -41.92 37.56 5.12
CA GLY A 318 -41.29 38.38 4.09
C GLY A 318 -40.68 37.46 3.03
N GLU A 319 -41.00 37.69 1.75
CA GLU A 319 -40.52 36.93 0.59
C GLU A 319 -38.98 36.86 0.56
N ALA A 320 -38.42 35.83 1.18
CA ALA A 320 -37.01 35.48 1.07
C ALA A 320 -36.80 34.74 -0.25
N GLU A 321 -35.81 35.17 -1.02
CA GLU A 321 -35.45 34.57 -2.30
C GLU A 321 -35.04 33.09 -2.10
N VAL A 322 -35.82 32.18 -2.68
CA VAL A 322 -35.57 30.73 -2.60
C VAL A 322 -34.53 30.37 -3.66
N VAL A 323 -33.32 30.01 -3.24
CA VAL A 323 -32.26 29.57 -4.15
C VAL A 323 -32.31 28.04 -4.30
N PRO A 324 -32.69 27.49 -5.47
CA PRO A 324 -32.57 26.05 -5.72
C PRO A 324 -31.09 25.66 -5.74
N LEU A 325 -30.75 24.50 -5.14
CA LEU A 325 -29.39 23.98 -5.13
C LEU A 325 -29.00 23.52 -6.55
N PRO A 326 -28.03 24.17 -7.22
CA PRO A 326 -27.59 23.74 -8.55
C PRO A 326 -26.70 22.49 -8.45
N LYS A 327 -26.68 21.68 -9.51
CA LYS A 327 -25.71 20.57 -9.64
C LYS A 327 -24.37 21.13 -10.12
N GLY A 328 -23.43 21.35 -9.19
CA GLY A 328 -22.05 21.71 -9.51
C GLY A 328 -21.13 20.47 -9.51
N ALA A 329 -20.22 20.38 -10.49
CA ALA A 329 -19.11 19.43 -10.42
C ALA A 329 -18.12 19.84 -9.32
N PRO A 330 -17.50 18.90 -8.59
CA PRO A 330 -16.49 19.25 -7.58
C PRO A 330 -15.32 19.98 -8.26
N PRO A 331 -14.94 21.19 -7.78
CA PRO A 331 -13.84 21.96 -8.35
C PRO A 331 -12.48 21.30 -8.11
N GLY A 332 -11.46 21.78 -8.83
CA GLY A 332 -10.08 21.28 -8.76
C GLY A 332 -9.41 21.44 -7.39
N PRO A 333 -8.24 20.80 -7.19
CA PRO A 333 -7.50 20.83 -5.91
C PRO A 333 -7.03 22.24 -5.52
N PRO A 334 -6.78 22.49 -4.21
CA PRO A 334 -6.19 23.75 -3.75
C PRO A 334 -4.85 24.01 -4.43
N PRO A 335 -4.42 25.27 -4.65
CA PRO A 335 -3.17 25.60 -5.34
C PRO A 335 -1.93 24.97 -4.67
N VAL A 336 -0.83 24.92 -5.42
CA VAL A 336 0.45 24.39 -4.89
C VAL A 336 0.98 25.34 -3.82
N VAL A 337 1.26 24.80 -2.64
CA VAL A 337 1.93 25.54 -1.56
C VAL A 337 3.43 25.39 -1.73
N GLU A 338 4.13 26.48 -2.05
CA GLU A 338 5.58 26.46 -2.34
C GLU A 338 6.42 25.97 -1.15
N THR A 339 5.98 26.25 0.08
CA THR A 339 6.73 25.89 1.29
C THR A 339 5.82 25.41 2.42
N TRP A 340 6.17 24.27 3.01
CA TRP A 340 5.51 23.73 4.20
C TRP A 340 5.64 24.64 5.43
N ARG A 341 6.57 25.62 5.44
CA ARG A 341 6.72 26.58 6.55
C ARG A 341 5.58 27.59 6.67
N SER A 342 4.75 27.72 5.63
CA SER A 342 3.55 28.54 5.67
C SER A 342 2.45 27.92 6.55
N PHE A 343 2.55 26.62 6.84
CA PHE A 343 1.58 25.93 7.68
C PHE A 343 1.71 26.38 9.14
N PRO A 344 0.58 26.55 9.85
CA PRO A 344 0.60 26.93 11.25
C PRO A 344 1.36 25.89 12.07
N ARG A 345 2.33 26.35 12.87
CA ARG A 345 3.06 25.47 13.79
C ARG A 345 2.09 24.84 14.78
N ARG A 346 2.22 23.53 14.97
CA ARG A 346 1.42 22.81 15.97
C ARG A 346 1.85 23.25 17.37
N PRO A 347 0.92 23.70 18.21
CA PRO A 347 1.26 24.08 19.57
C PRO A 347 1.67 22.85 20.38
N SER A 348 2.68 22.99 21.24
CA SER A 348 3.05 21.94 22.18
C SER A 348 1.94 21.76 23.24
N LEU A 349 1.41 20.54 23.36
CA LEU A 349 0.29 20.20 24.26
C LEU A 349 0.73 19.84 25.68
N LEU A 350 1.78 20.52 26.17
CA LEU A 350 2.45 20.18 27.42
C LEU A 350 2.05 21.16 28.53
N LEU A 351 1.28 20.63 29.48
CA LEU A 351 1.21 21.18 30.83
C LEU A 351 2.30 20.51 31.67
N ALA A 352 2.95 21.27 32.56
CA ALA A 352 4.06 20.74 33.36
C ALA A 352 3.59 19.61 34.28
N GLY A 353 4.22 18.44 34.17
CA GLY A 353 3.92 17.31 35.04
C GLY A 353 2.59 16.58 34.73
N VAL A 354 2.12 16.62 33.48
CA VAL A 354 1.00 15.78 32.99
C VAL A 354 1.35 15.09 31.66
N GLY A 355 0.69 13.97 31.37
CA GLY A 355 0.81 13.29 30.07
C GLY A 355 1.46 11.91 30.12
N LEU A 356 1.84 11.40 31.30
CA LEU A 356 2.32 10.02 31.48
C LEU A 356 1.30 9.00 30.96
N GLY A 357 0.01 9.25 31.23
CA GLY A 357 -1.09 8.39 30.78
C GLY A 357 -1.20 8.33 29.26
N LEU A 358 -0.75 9.37 28.55
CA LEU A 358 -0.81 9.52 27.10
C LEU A 358 0.50 9.15 26.37
N TYR A 359 1.57 8.87 27.12
CA TYR A 359 2.86 8.51 26.53
C TYR A 359 2.72 7.29 25.59
N GLY A 360 3.24 7.35 24.36
CA GLY A 360 3.05 6.29 23.36
C GLY A 360 1.66 6.19 22.72
N LEU A 361 0.67 6.99 23.16
CA LEU A 361 -0.55 7.29 22.38
C LEU A 361 -0.39 8.58 21.57
N ARG A 362 0.45 9.51 22.03
CA ARG A 362 0.82 10.72 21.28
C ARG A 362 1.76 10.37 20.12
N ALA A 363 1.55 11.05 18.99
CA ALA A 363 2.49 11.01 17.89
C ALA A 363 3.86 11.55 18.34
N ILE A 364 4.94 10.93 17.85
CA ILE A 364 6.30 11.40 18.13
C ILE A 364 6.50 12.72 17.36
N PRO A 365 6.85 13.83 18.03
CA PRO A 365 7.02 15.11 17.36
C PRO A 365 8.21 15.04 16.39
N ILE A 366 8.06 15.64 15.21
CA ILE A 366 9.18 15.81 14.29
C ILE A 366 9.91 17.11 14.66
N VAL A 367 10.98 16.96 15.42
CA VAL A 367 11.83 18.08 15.81
C VAL A 367 12.99 18.18 14.86
N ASP A 368 13.12 19.35 14.26
CA ASP A 368 14.20 19.79 13.38
C ASP A 368 14.78 18.74 12.42
N ARG A 369 14.38 18.92 11.17
CA ARG A 369 14.90 18.30 9.95
C ARG A 369 14.67 19.28 8.80
N GLU A 370 14.94 20.56 9.02
CA GLU A 370 14.49 21.60 8.10
C GLU A 370 15.01 21.41 6.68
N GLN A 371 16.29 21.05 6.54
CA GLN A 371 16.90 20.82 5.23
C GLN A 371 16.31 19.59 4.55
N GLU A 372 16.12 18.50 5.29
CA GLU A 372 15.57 17.26 4.76
C GLU A 372 14.09 17.39 4.40
N ARG A 373 13.30 18.09 5.23
CA ARG A 373 11.90 18.43 4.96
C ARG A 373 11.76 19.33 3.74
N ASP A 374 12.66 20.31 3.58
CA ASP A 374 12.68 21.17 2.41
C ASP A 374 12.98 20.40 1.14
N ALA A 375 13.94 19.47 1.18
CA ALA A 375 14.27 18.65 0.03
C ALA A 375 13.06 17.82 -0.43
N LEU A 376 12.39 17.14 0.52
CA LEU A 376 11.21 16.32 0.22
C LEU A 376 10.01 17.15 -0.24
N TRP A 377 9.76 18.30 0.39
CA TRP A 377 8.65 19.17 0.01
C TRP A 377 8.87 19.79 -1.37
N ARG A 378 10.09 20.26 -1.68
CA ARG A 378 10.43 20.77 -3.02
C ARG A 378 10.26 19.67 -4.07
N ALA A 379 10.72 18.45 -3.80
CA ALA A 379 10.52 17.33 -4.73
C ALA A 379 9.03 17.08 -5.02
N LEU A 380 8.15 17.18 -4.01
CA LEU A 380 6.70 17.05 -4.18
C LEU A 380 6.11 18.20 -5.00
N VAL A 381 6.53 19.44 -4.73
CA VAL A 381 6.13 20.63 -5.49
C VAL A 381 6.54 20.51 -6.96
N ASP A 382 7.76 20.04 -7.23
CA ASP A 382 8.26 19.83 -8.58
C ASP A 382 7.44 18.76 -9.32
N VAL A 383 7.17 17.61 -8.69
CA VAL A 383 6.28 16.56 -9.25
C VAL A 383 4.92 17.14 -9.63
N ARG A 384 4.34 17.96 -8.76
CA ARG A 384 3.02 18.56 -8.98
C ARG A 384 3.03 19.60 -10.11
N THR A 385 4.10 20.38 -10.21
CA THR A 385 4.25 21.46 -11.19
C THR A 385 4.62 20.92 -12.58
N GLU A 386 5.58 20.00 -12.64
CA GLU A 386 6.10 19.41 -13.88
C GLU A 386 5.26 18.24 -14.39
N ARG A 387 4.39 17.67 -13.54
CA ARG A 387 3.63 16.42 -13.78
C ARG A 387 4.49 15.22 -14.17
N ARG A 388 5.74 15.21 -13.72
CA ARG A 388 6.71 14.13 -13.96
C ARG A 388 7.00 13.37 -12.68
N PRO A 389 7.28 12.06 -12.75
CA PRO A 389 7.60 11.29 -11.58
C PRO A 389 9.00 11.63 -11.05
N ARG A 390 9.19 11.58 -9.73
CA ARG A 390 10.49 11.76 -9.08
C ARG A 390 10.69 10.72 -7.97
N LEU A 391 11.95 10.44 -7.66
CA LEU A 391 12.34 9.54 -6.57
C LEU A 391 13.08 10.33 -5.48
N ALA A 392 12.74 10.08 -4.21
CA ALA A 392 13.49 10.52 -3.06
C ALA A 392 13.94 9.30 -2.24
N VAL A 393 15.24 9.03 -2.21
CA VAL A 393 15.84 7.96 -1.41
C VAL A 393 16.28 8.54 -0.07
N VAL A 394 15.54 8.22 1.00
CA VAL A 394 15.81 8.67 2.37
C VAL A 394 16.67 7.61 3.07
N ARG A 395 17.96 7.91 3.26
CA ARG A 395 18.95 7.00 3.86
C ARG A 395 19.27 7.42 5.29
N GLY A 396 19.29 6.47 6.21
CA GLY A 396 19.68 6.73 7.60
C GLY A 396 20.14 5.48 8.32
N SER A 397 20.84 5.66 9.44
CA SER A 397 21.13 4.57 10.36
C SER A 397 19.88 4.16 11.14
N THR A 398 19.88 2.95 11.67
CA THR A 398 18.78 2.42 12.48
C THR A 398 18.36 3.42 13.57
N GLY A 399 17.08 3.83 13.53
CA GLY A 399 16.51 4.74 14.53
C GLY A 399 16.82 6.24 14.37
N SER A 400 17.42 6.66 13.25
CA SER A 400 17.69 8.09 12.97
C SER A 400 16.45 8.92 12.62
N GLY A 401 15.35 8.27 12.21
CA GLY A 401 14.06 8.91 11.93
C GLY A 401 13.66 8.97 10.45
N ALA A 402 14.30 8.21 9.55
CA ALA A 402 13.97 8.19 8.12
C ALA A 402 12.48 7.91 7.83
N SER A 403 11.91 6.85 8.42
CA SER A 403 10.48 6.53 8.29
C SER A 403 9.56 7.61 8.86
N ARG A 404 9.96 8.27 9.95
CA ARG A 404 9.19 9.37 10.55
C ARG A 404 9.16 10.61 9.65
N LEU A 405 10.25 10.88 8.94
CA LEU A 405 10.33 11.97 7.98
C LEU A 405 9.42 11.71 6.75
N ALA A 406 9.39 10.49 6.24
CA ALA A 406 8.49 10.10 5.14
C ALA A 406 7.01 10.15 5.58
N GLU A 407 6.71 9.71 6.81
CA GLU A 407 5.38 9.82 7.40
C GLU A 407 4.93 11.28 7.54
N TRP A 408 5.80 12.17 8.02
CA TRP A 408 5.51 13.61 8.07
C TRP A 408 5.12 14.18 6.70
N LEU A 409 5.88 13.85 5.65
CA LEU A 409 5.58 14.33 4.30
C LEU A 409 4.18 13.87 3.85
N CYS A 410 3.86 12.60 4.08
CA CYS A 410 2.56 12.03 3.74
C CYS A 410 1.43 12.74 4.48
N GLU A 411 1.55 12.87 5.81
CA GLU A 411 0.55 13.52 6.66
C GLU A 411 0.33 15.00 6.25
N GLU A 412 1.39 15.78 6.07
CA GLU A 412 1.28 17.20 5.68
C GLU A 412 0.70 17.38 4.28
N ALA A 413 1.09 16.52 3.33
CA ALA A 413 0.61 16.60 1.95
C ALA A 413 -0.88 16.28 1.85
N GLU A 414 -1.38 15.30 2.63
CA GLU A 414 -2.80 14.96 2.68
C GLU A 414 -3.62 16.02 3.44
N GLU A 415 -3.11 16.48 4.60
CA GLU A 415 -3.76 17.49 5.45
C GLU A 415 -4.05 18.78 4.67
N HIS A 416 -3.13 19.17 3.78
CA HIS A 416 -3.27 20.39 2.97
C HIS A 416 -3.80 20.13 1.54
N GLY A 417 -4.20 18.90 1.22
CA GLY A 417 -4.76 18.53 -0.07
C GLY A 417 -3.80 18.63 -1.26
N VAL A 418 -2.48 18.62 -1.00
CA VAL A 418 -1.42 18.74 -2.00
C VAL A 418 -1.24 17.43 -2.77
N ALA A 419 -1.26 16.30 -2.07
CA ALA A 419 -1.08 14.98 -2.65
C ALA A 419 -1.86 13.90 -1.90
N VAL A 420 -1.95 12.72 -2.50
CA VAL A 420 -2.50 11.51 -1.88
C VAL A 420 -1.36 10.59 -1.49
N ALA A 421 -1.34 10.11 -0.24
CA ALA A 421 -0.28 9.23 0.22
C ALA A 421 -0.67 7.75 0.07
N LEU A 422 0.25 6.96 -0.48
CA LEU A 422 0.16 5.52 -0.66
C LEU A 422 1.39 4.89 0.00
N ARG A 423 1.21 4.21 1.12
CA ARG A 423 2.32 3.61 1.87
C ARG A 423 2.45 2.12 1.56
N ALA A 424 3.65 1.58 1.46
CA ALA A 424 3.96 0.15 1.51
C ALA A 424 5.04 -0.05 2.58
N THR A 425 4.92 -1.07 3.43
CA THR A 425 5.92 -1.35 4.47
C THR A 425 6.44 -2.76 4.28
N HIS A 426 7.76 -2.93 4.19
CA HIS A 426 8.40 -4.20 3.87
C HIS A 426 9.13 -4.75 5.12
N GLY A 427 9.04 -6.06 5.34
CA GLY A 427 9.56 -6.73 6.53
C GLY A 427 9.72 -8.24 6.30
N THR A 428 10.14 -8.99 7.33
CA THR A 428 10.47 -10.43 7.17
C THR A 428 9.37 -11.39 7.65
N THR A 429 8.29 -10.93 8.30
CA THR A 429 7.33 -11.83 8.99
C THR A 429 5.87 -11.35 9.10
N GLY A 430 5.50 -10.20 8.52
CA GLY A 430 4.14 -9.64 8.63
C GLY A 430 3.14 -10.19 7.61
N VAL A 431 1.86 -10.13 7.98
CA VAL A 431 0.74 -10.73 7.22
C VAL A 431 0.18 -9.79 6.13
N ARG A 432 0.49 -8.49 6.22
CA ARG A 432 0.08 -7.43 5.26
C ARG A 432 1.24 -6.48 4.91
N GLU A 433 2.31 -7.04 4.37
CA GLU A 433 3.50 -6.30 3.93
C GLU A 433 3.43 -5.90 2.45
N GLY A 434 4.28 -4.94 2.07
CA GLY A 434 4.48 -4.48 0.70
C GLY A 434 3.23 -3.92 0.00
N VAL A 435 3.10 -4.25 -1.29
CA VAL A 435 2.05 -3.74 -2.19
C VAL A 435 0.65 -4.14 -1.75
N GLY A 436 0.45 -5.36 -1.25
CA GLY A 436 -0.85 -5.79 -0.74
C GLY A 436 -1.31 -4.97 0.46
N GLY A 437 -0.38 -4.69 1.38
CA GLY A 437 -0.61 -3.79 2.50
C GLY A 437 -0.92 -2.35 2.07
N LEU A 438 -0.35 -1.88 0.97
CA LEU A 438 -0.66 -0.57 0.38
C LEU A 438 -2.12 -0.48 -0.05
N VAL A 439 -2.58 -1.44 -0.85
CA VAL A 439 -3.97 -1.49 -1.35
C VAL A 439 -4.95 -1.58 -0.17
N ALA A 440 -4.68 -2.49 0.77
CA ALA A 440 -5.53 -2.70 1.93
C ALA A 440 -5.68 -1.42 2.79
N ARG A 441 -4.59 -0.66 3.00
CA ARG A 441 -4.63 0.58 3.78
C ARG A 441 -5.35 1.71 3.04
N HIS A 442 -5.09 1.88 1.74
CA HIS A 442 -5.73 2.92 0.94
C HIS A 442 -7.26 2.77 0.92
N TYR A 443 -7.74 1.54 0.72
CA TYR A 443 -9.17 1.23 0.69
C TYR A 443 -9.78 0.86 2.04
N ARG A 444 -8.99 0.93 3.13
CA ARG A 444 -9.39 0.58 4.50
C ARG A 444 -10.00 -0.83 4.60
N VAL A 445 -9.46 -1.79 3.85
CA VAL A 445 -9.93 -3.18 3.83
C VAL A 445 -9.69 -3.81 5.20
N PRO A 446 -10.71 -4.35 5.89
CA PRO A 446 -10.53 -5.09 7.14
C PRO A 446 -9.64 -6.31 6.95
N SER A 447 -8.86 -6.66 7.96
CA SER A 447 -7.83 -7.71 7.89
C SER A 447 -8.32 -9.13 8.13
N ASP A 448 -9.53 -9.27 8.64
CA ASP A 448 -10.25 -10.52 8.82
C ASP A 448 -10.98 -11.01 7.55
N LEU A 449 -11.02 -10.20 6.48
CA LEU A 449 -11.67 -10.59 5.24
C LEU A 449 -10.83 -11.57 4.42
N GLY A 450 -11.45 -12.69 4.02
CA GLY A 450 -10.93 -13.55 2.96
C GLY A 450 -11.03 -12.89 1.58
N PHE A 451 -10.60 -13.61 0.54
CA PHE A 451 -10.56 -13.07 -0.83
C PHE A 451 -11.91 -12.51 -1.32
N GLU A 452 -12.99 -13.30 -1.22
CA GLU A 452 -14.32 -12.87 -1.67
C GLU A 452 -14.85 -11.66 -0.89
N GLY A 453 -14.59 -11.62 0.42
CA GLY A 453 -14.93 -10.47 1.25
C GLY A 453 -14.12 -9.22 0.84
N THR A 454 -12.84 -9.39 0.56
CA THR A 454 -11.95 -8.32 0.08
C THR A 454 -12.37 -7.80 -1.30
N HIS A 455 -12.73 -8.69 -2.22
CA HIS A 455 -13.26 -8.34 -3.54
C HIS A 455 -14.53 -7.50 -3.42
N LEU A 456 -15.52 -7.95 -2.63
CA LEU A 456 -16.77 -7.21 -2.44
C LEU A 456 -16.53 -5.86 -1.77
N TRP A 457 -15.60 -5.80 -0.81
CA TRP A 457 -15.21 -4.54 -0.17
C TRP A 457 -14.65 -3.55 -1.19
N LEU A 458 -13.69 -4.00 -2.01
CA LEU A 458 -13.05 -3.16 -3.02
C LEU A 458 -14.01 -2.75 -4.12
N LEU A 459 -14.92 -3.62 -4.55
CA LEU A 459 -15.96 -3.29 -5.52
C LEU A 459 -16.84 -2.13 -5.01
N ARG A 460 -17.23 -2.17 -3.73
CA ARG A 460 -17.99 -1.07 -3.11
C ARG A 460 -17.16 0.20 -2.98
N ALA A 461 -15.90 0.08 -2.56
CA ALA A 461 -15.01 1.23 -2.40
C ALA A 461 -14.74 1.93 -3.75
N LEU A 462 -14.48 1.17 -4.81
CA LEU A 462 -14.27 1.70 -6.16
C LEU A 462 -15.53 2.37 -6.72
N SER A 463 -16.73 1.90 -6.36
CA SER A 463 -17.98 2.54 -6.77
C SER A 463 -18.10 3.99 -6.25
N VAL A 464 -17.50 4.30 -5.10
CA VAL A 464 -17.41 5.68 -4.57
C VAL A 464 -16.53 6.55 -5.45
N GLU A 465 -15.51 5.97 -6.09
CA GLU A 465 -14.64 6.64 -7.05
C GLU A 465 -15.25 6.70 -8.46
N GLY A 466 -16.51 6.25 -8.64
CA GLY A 466 -17.18 6.20 -9.94
C GLY A 466 -16.77 5.02 -10.81
N LEU A 467 -16.06 4.03 -10.25
CA LEU A 467 -15.56 2.86 -10.97
C LEU A 467 -16.25 1.60 -10.44
N ALA A 468 -17.29 1.14 -11.14
CA ALA A 468 -17.92 -0.14 -10.86
C ALA A 468 -17.30 -1.27 -11.69
N ASP A 469 -15.96 -1.33 -11.73
CA ASP A 469 -15.21 -2.32 -12.50
C ASP A 469 -14.92 -3.56 -11.62
N ALA A 470 -15.61 -4.66 -11.95
CA ALA A 470 -15.46 -5.92 -11.23
C ALA A 470 -14.08 -6.57 -11.45
N ASP A 471 -13.46 -6.38 -12.61
CA ASP A 471 -12.15 -6.95 -12.92
C ASP A 471 -11.05 -6.19 -12.17
N GLU A 472 -11.16 -4.86 -12.10
CA GLU A 472 -10.25 -4.04 -11.30
C GLU A 472 -10.37 -4.35 -9.80
N ALA A 473 -11.60 -4.47 -9.28
CA ALA A 473 -11.85 -4.87 -7.89
C ALA A 473 -11.22 -6.23 -7.57
N ARG A 474 -11.31 -7.17 -8.51
CA ARG A 474 -10.69 -8.49 -8.40
C ARG A 474 -9.18 -8.43 -8.37
N ARG A 475 -8.54 -7.70 -9.28
CA ARG A 475 -7.08 -7.56 -9.32
C ARG A 475 -6.53 -6.89 -8.05
N LEU A 476 -7.20 -5.87 -7.54
CA LEU A 476 -6.85 -5.24 -6.26
C LEU A 476 -7.07 -6.21 -5.08
N ALA A 477 -8.10 -7.06 -5.15
CA ALA A 477 -8.32 -8.09 -4.13
C ALA A 477 -7.24 -9.16 -4.15
N GLU A 478 -6.75 -9.55 -5.33
CA GLU A 478 -5.63 -10.49 -5.48
C GLU A 478 -4.35 -9.94 -4.83
N LEU A 479 -4.15 -8.61 -4.87
CA LEU A 479 -3.05 -7.95 -4.15
C LEU A 479 -3.31 -7.85 -2.64
N ALA A 480 -4.51 -7.44 -2.22
CA ALA A 480 -4.81 -7.10 -0.82
C ALA A 480 -5.14 -8.32 0.07
N SER A 481 -5.49 -9.46 -0.52
CA SER A 481 -5.95 -10.63 0.22
C SER A 481 -4.80 -11.41 0.85
N VAL A 482 -4.96 -11.73 2.12
CA VAL A 482 -3.97 -12.42 2.94
C VAL A 482 -4.03 -13.95 2.78
N HIS A 483 -5.23 -14.50 2.57
CA HIS A 483 -5.51 -15.94 2.70
C HIS A 483 -6.34 -16.52 1.54
N GLY A 484 -5.92 -16.35 0.28
CA GLY A 484 -6.73 -16.87 -0.82
C GLY A 484 -6.00 -17.12 -2.12
N ARG A 485 -5.80 -18.41 -2.42
CA ARG A 485 -5.39 -19.00 -3.72
C ARG A 485 -4.06 -18.49 -4.30
N THR A 486 -3.42 -19.35 -5.07
CA THR A 486 -2.25 -19.05 -5.89
C THR A 486 -2.61 -17.90 -6.84
N VAL A 487 -2.20 -16.68 -6.47
CA VAL A 487 -2.29 -15.51 -7.35
C VAL A 487 -1.38 -15.77 -8.54
N ARG A 488 -1.98 -15.94 -9.74
CA ARG A 488 -1.25 -16.22 -10.99
C ARG A 488 -0.66 -14.96 -11.63
N THR A 489 -0.73 -13.81 -10.97
CA THR A 489 -0.31 -12.52 -11.57
C THR A 489 1.18 -12.30 -11.43
N THR A 490 1.86 -12.02 -12.54
CA THR A 490 3.30 -11.72 -12.58
C THR A 490 3.66 -10.43 -11.81
N ALA A 491 4.94 -10.22 -11.47
CA ALA A 491 5.40 -8.96 -10.89
C ALA A 491 5.03 -7.73 -11.74
N ALA A 492 5.16 -7.85 -13.07
CA ALA A 492 4.74 -6.82 -14.01
C ALA A 492 3.26 -6.48 -13.83
N GLU A 493 2.38 -7.48 -13.81
CA GLU A 493 0.94 -7.27 -13.61
C GLU A 493 0.62 -6.59 -12.27
N ARG A 494 1.29 -7.00 -11.18
CA ARG A 494 1.12 -6.35 -9.87
C ARG A 494 1.55 -4.89 -9.90
N HIS A 495 2.71 -4.60 -10.49
CA HIS A 495 3.21 -3.23 -10.61
C HIS A 495 2.28 -2.37 -11.46
N MET A 496 1.68 -2.92 -12.50
CA MET A 496 0.70 -2.21 -13.31
C MET A 496 -0.59 -1.90 -12.56
N VAL A 497 -1.11 -2.84 -11.77
CA VAL A 497 -2.30 -2.57 -10.94
C VAL A 497 -1.99 -1.44 -9.94
N VAL A 498 -0.79 -1.42 -9.36
CA VAL A 498 -0.33 -0.31 -8.51
C VAL A 498 -0.18 0.98 -9.31
N GLU A 499 0.40 0.94 -10.50
CA GLU A 499 0.56 2.11 -11.36
C GLU A 499 -0.79 2.75 -11.71
N ARG A 500 -1.80 1.93 -12.05
CA ARG A 500 -3.19 2.40 -12.28
C ARG A 500 -3.79 3.01 -11.03
N LEU A 501 -3.60 2.37 -9.87
CA LEU A 501 -4.02 2.92 -8.58
C LEU A 501 -3.36 4.28 -8.30
N VAL A 502 -2.04 4.40 -8.52
CA VAL A 502 -1.28 5.65 -8.32
C VAL A 502 -1.79 6.73 -9.26
N ARG A 503 -2.00 6.41 -10.54
CA ARG A 503 -2.51 7.35 -11.54
C ARG A 503 -3.90 7.88 -11.16
N ARG A 504 -4.78 6.98 -10.71
CA ARG A 504 -6.12 7.33 -10.23
C ARG A 504 -6.06 8.19 -8.96
N ALA A 505 -5.24 7.79 -7.99
CA ALA A 505 -5.08 8.50 -6.73
C ALA A 505 -4.52 9.92 -6.94
N ALA A 506 -3.55 10.07 -7.85
CA ALA A 506 -2.94 11.36 -8.15
C ALA A 506 -3.94 12.31 -8.85
N GLY A 507 -4.62 11.86 -9.91
CA GLY A 507 -5.59 12.65 -10.66
C GLY A 507 -5.08 14.06 -11.06
N ALA A 508 -5.80 15.10 -10.64
CA ALA A 508 -5.40 16.51 -10.83
C ALA A 508 -4.33 17.00 -9.82
N ARG A 509 -3.98 16.19 -8.81
CA ARG A 509 -2.95 16.44 -7.78
C ARG A 509 -1.67 15.65 -8.12
N ALA A 510 -0.84 15.41 -7.11
CA ALA A 510 0.22 14.42 -7.13
C ALA A 510 -0.11 13.23 -6.20
N ALA A 511 0.60 12.11 -6.36
CA ALA A 511 0.64 11.03 -5.39
C ALA A 511 2.01 10.96 -4.70
N VAL A 512 2.05 10.57 -3.44
CA VAL A 512 3.27 10.21 -2.72
C VAL A 512 3.23 8.71 -2.48
N VAL A 513 4.12 7.95 -3.11
CA VAL A 513 4.26 6.50 -2.88
C VAL A 513 5.41 6.27 -1.92
N TRP A 514 5.10 6.04 -0.65
CA TRP A 514 6.11 5.76 0.38
C TRP A 514 6.38 4.26 0.48
N LEU A 515 7.57 3.83 0.06
CA LEU A 515 8.08 2.47 0.21
C LEU A 515 9.00 2.42 1.44
N ASP A 516 8.43 2.02 2.56
CA ASP A 516 9.10 1.93 3.85
C ASP A 516 9.96 0.66 3.92
N ASP A 517 11.21 0.82 4.36
CA ASP A 517 12.22 -0.25 4.45
C ASP A 517 12.40 -1.03 3.14
N ALA A 518 12.46 -0.33 2.00
CA ALA A 518 12.46 -0.95 0.68
C ALA A 518 13.63 -1.92 0.42
N HIS A 519 14.73 -1.80 1.17
CA HIS A 519 15.85 -2.75 1.11
C HIS A 519 15.48 -4.17 1.55
N ALA A 520 14.37 -4.34 2.27
CA ALA A 520 13.85 -5.64 2.68
C ALA A 520 13.13 -6.39 1.53
N ASP A 521 12.78 -5.71 0.44
CA ASP A 521 12.06 -6.30 -0.70
C ASP A 521 12.50 -5.69 -2.04
N ILE A 522 13.19 -6.48 -2.85
CA ILE A 522 13.66 -6.07 -4.18
C ILE A 522 12.53 -5.69 -5.13
N GLU A 523 11.33 -6.27 -4.96
CA GLU A 523 10.14 -5.90 -5.74
C GLU A 523 9.69 -4.47 -5.42
N ALA A 524 9.90 -4.00 -4.18
CA ALA A 524 9.65 -2.60 -3.83
C ALA A 524 10.56 -1.66 -4.63
N ILE A 525 11.85 -2.02 -4.75
CA ILE A 525 12.82 -1.26 -5.51
C ILE A 525 12.48 -1.30 -7.01
N ALA A 526 12.04 -2.45 -7.54
CA ALA A 526 11.60 -2.59 -8.92
C ALA A 526 10.31 -1.77 -9.21
N LEU A 527 9.36 -1.75 -8.28
CA LEU A 527 8.17 -0.91 -8.36
C LEU A 527 8.56 0.58 -8.39
N ALA A 528 9.47 1.02 -7.53
CA ALA A 528 9.99 2.38 -7.55
C ALA A 528 10.58 2.73 -8.92
N ALA A 529 11.41 1.84 -9.46
CA ALA A 529 12.02 1.99 -10.77
C ALA A 529 10.97 2.14 -11.89
N ARG A 530 9.90 1.33 -11.86
CA ARG A 530 8.81 1.40 -12.84
C ARG A 530 8.04 2.72 -12.74
N LEU A 531 7.62 3.11 -11.53
CA LEU A 531 6.85 4.34 -11.31
C LEU A 531 7.62 5.58 -11.75
N VAL A 532 8.94 5.60 -11.56
CA VAL A 532 9.82 6.72 -11.94
C VAL A 532 10.06 6.79 -13.45
N ARG A 533 9.93 5.68 -14.18
CA ARG A 533 9.99 5.65 -15.65
C ARG A 533 8.64 5.93 -16.33
N THR A 534 7.56 5.93 -15.57
CA THR A 534 6.21 6.05 -16.14
C THR A 534 5.94 7.49 -16.59
N ALA A 535 5.73 7.69 -17.90
CA ALA A 535 5.43 9.00 -18.46
C ALA A 535 4.12 9.59 -17.89
N ASP A 536 4.11 10.92 -17.72
CA ASP A 536 2.98 11.73 -17.27
C ASP A 536 2.29 11.25 -15.98
N LEU A 537 3.06 10.63 -15.08
CA LEU A 537 2.60 10.22 -13.76
C LEU A 537 3.10 11.21 -12.70
N PRO A 538 2.22 12.07 -12.14
CA PRO A 538 2.61 13.02 -11.09
C PRO A 538 2.77 12.28 -9.75
N VAL A 539 3.85 11.52 -9.60
CA VAL A 539 4.16 10.74 -8.39
C VAL A 539 5.54 11.09 -7.82
N LEU A 540 5.59 11.33 -6.51
CA LEU A 540 6.83 11.31 -5.73
C LEU A 540 6.95 9.94 -5.07
N VAL A 541 7.89 9.13 -5.51
CA VAL A 541 8.24 7.89 -4.82
C VAL A 541 9.22 8.24 -3.70
N VAL A 542 8.89 7.90 -2.45
CA VAL A 542 9.76 8.10 -1.30
C VAL A 542 10.18 6.74 -0.77
N MET A 543 11.47 6.45 -0.82
CA MET A 543 12.01 5.15 -0.44
C MET A 543 12.87 5.30 0.81
N THR A 544 12.51 4.66 1.92
CA THR A 544 13.33 4.68 3.15
C THR A 544 14.24 3.47 3.19
N VAL A 545 15.51 3.71 3.52
CA VAL A 545 16.55 2.68 3.52
C VAL A 545 17.41 2.81 4.77
N THR A 546 17.57 1.69 5.47
CA THR A 546 18.48 1.55 6.61
C THR A 546 19.85 1.12 6.10
N GLU A 547 20.89 1.91 6.36
CA GLU A 547 22.22 1.69 5.75
C GLU A 547 22.86 0.36 6.17
N GLU A 548 22.75 -0.02 7.45
CA GLU A 548 23.33 -1.26 7.96
C GLU A 548 22.67 -2.50 7.34
N LEU A 549 21.35 -2.43 7.08
CA LEU A 549 20.57 -3.53 6.52
C LEU A 549 20.70 -3.61 5.00
N LEU A 550 20.84 -2.47 4.31
CA LEU A 550 21.12 -2.45 2.87
C LEU A 550 22.47 -3.13 2.57
N ALA A 551 23.50 -2.85 3.38
CA ALA A 551 24.83 -3.44 3.21
C ALA A 551 24.85 -4.98 3.35
N ALA A 552 23.84 -5.55 4.02
CA ALA A 552 23.69 -7.01 4.14
C ALA A 552 23.09 -7.66 2.88
N HIS A 553 22.52 -6.89 1.95
CA HIS A 553 21.80 -7.38 0.77
C HIS A 553 22.36 -6.80 -0.53
N ARG A 554 23.33 -7.49 -1.14
CA ARG A 554 24.04 -7.02 -2.35
C ARG A 554 23.12 -6.68 -3.52
N ALA A 555 22.10 -7.49 -3.81
CA ALA A 555 21.17 -7.23 -4.91
C ALA A 555 20.35 -5.94 -4.68
N ALA A 556 19.83 -5.76 -3.46
CA ALA A 556 19.14 -4.54 -3.07
C ALA A 556 20.08 -3.33 -3.12
N GLN A 557 21.33 -3.48 -2.67
CA GLN A 557 22.33 -2.42 -2.74
C GLN A 557 22.57 -1.96 -4.18
N VAL A 558 22.86 -2.89 -5.10
CA VAL A 558 23.09 -2.57 -6.52
C VAL A 558 21.85 -1.90 -7.15
N ALA A 559 20.66 -2.39 -6.85
CA ALA A 559 19.42 -1.82 -7.39
C ALA A 559 19.15 -0.41 -6.86
N VAL A 560 19.41 -0.15 -5.57
CA VAL A 560 19.29 1.19 -4.98
C VAL A 560 20.34 2.15 -5.55
N GLU A 561 21.57 1.69 -5.76
CA GLU A 561 22.64 2.49 -6.36
C GLU A 561 22.30 2.87 -7.81
N ALA A 562 21.81 1.92 -8.62
CA ALA A 562 21.37 2.19 -9.99
C ALA A 562 20.25 3.24 -10.08
N LEU A 563 19.34 3.28 -9.10
CA LEU A 563 18.29 4.31 -9.03
C LEU A 563 18.82 5.69 -8.62
N GLN A 564 19.90 5.75 -7.84
CA GLN A 564 20.50 7.02 -7.37
C GLN A 564 21.15 7.81 -8.49
N ASP A 565 21.64 7.13 -9.52
CA ASP A 565 22.28 7.76 -10.68
C ASP A 565 21.25 8.36 -11.66
N ALA A 566 19.95 8.11 -11.48
CA ALA A 566 18.91 8.65 -12.35
C ALA A 566 18.69 10.17 -12.10
N PRO A 567 18.55 11.01 -13.14
CA PRO A 567 18.38 12.47 -12.99
C PRO A 567 17.14 12.90 -12.21
N SER A 568 16.10 12.07 -12.16
CA SER A 568 14.86 12.31 -11.42
C SER A 568 14.92 11.87 -9.95
N THR A 569 16.09 11.45 -9.47
CA THR A 569 16.30 10.95 -8.11
C THR A 569 17.02 11.97 -7.23
N SER A 570 16.56 12.10 -5.99
CA SER A 570 17.19 12.87 -4.92
C SER A 570 17.54 11.96 -3.75
N VAL A 571 18.70 12.17 -3.12
CA VAL A 571 19.13 11.40 -1.94
C VAL A 571 19.10 12.31 -0.71
N VAL A 572 18.31 11.93 0.29
CA VAL A 572 18.15 12.65 1.55
C VAL A 572 18.79 11.82 2.66
N ARG A 573 19.89 12.31 3.24
CA ARG A 573 20.61 11.62 4.32
C ARG A 573 20.13 12.10 5.68
N VAL A 574 19.79 11.15 6.57
CA VAL A 574 19.24 11.40 7.90
C VAL A 574 20.21 10.88 8.96
N GLY A 575 21.04 11.78 9.49
CA GLY A 575 21.96 11.51 10.61
C GLY A 575 21.33 11.71 11.99
N PRO A 576 22.08 11.61 13.11
CA PRO A 576 21.59 11.95 14.45
C PRO A 576 21.12 13.41 14.57
N LEU A 577 20.25 13.71 15.53
CA LEU A 577 19.82 15.08 15.82
C LEU A 577 20.94 15.89 16.48
N SER A 578 20.93 17.21 16.26
CA SER A 578 21.77 18.12 17.03
C SER A 578 21.40 18.09 18.52
N THR A 579 22.31 18.50 19.38
CA THR A 579 22.06 18.60 20.83
C THR A 579 20.84 19.46 21.18
N ALA A 580 20.65 20.60 20.50
CA ALA A 580 19.48 21.43 20.74
C ALA A 580 18.17 20.71 20.36
N HIS A 581 18.18 19.98 19.24
CA HIS A 581 17.00 19.29 18.72
C HIS A 581 16.69 18.00 19.47
N GLY A 582 17.72 17.28 19.94
CA GLY A 582 17.55 16.14 20.85
C GLY A 582 16.87 16.56 22.15
N ARG A 583 17.28 17.68 22.75
CA ARG A 583 16.63 18.24 23.94
C ARG A 583 15.19 18.68 23.66
N ALA A 584 14.95 19.33 22.54
CA ALA A 584 13.62 19.75 22.14
C ALA A 584 12.68 18.55 21.89
N LEU A 585 13.15 17.49 21.22
CA LEU A 585 12.41 16.24 21.04
C LEU A 585 11.95 15.66 22.38
N VAL A 586 12.87 15.54 23.33
CA VAL A 586 12.61 14.98 24.66
C VAL A 586 11.62 15.85 25.44
N ARG A 587 11.77 17.18 25.36
CA ARG A 587 10.84 18.12 25.98
C ARG A 587 9.45 18.01 25.36
N GLU A 588 9.33 17.99 24.04
CA GLU A 588 8.03 17.88 23.34
C GLU A 588 7.36 16.51 23.54
N LEU A 589 8.14 15.45 23.77
CA LEU A 589 7.64 14.10 23.99
C LEU A 589 6.83 13.96 25.30
N LEU A 590 7.31 14.53 26.40
CA LEU A 590 6.72 14.33 27.74
C LEU A 590 6.78 15.54 28.69
N GLY A 591 7.31 16.70 28.28
CA GLY A 591 7.42 17.86 29.17
C GLY A 591 8.28 17.56 30.39
N VAL A 592 9.47 16.99 30.18
CA VAL A 592 10.47 16.77 31.24
C VAL A 592 11.23 18.06 31.57
N SER A 593 11.85 18.13 32.76
CA SER A 593 12.66 19.29 33.14
C SER A 593 13.84 19.53 32.18
N PRO A 594 14.33 20.78 32.02
CA PRO A 594 15.48 21.08 31.16
C PRO A 594 16.75 20.26 31.50
N GLU A 595 17.00 20.00 32.78
CA GLU A 595 18.14 19.24 33.28
C GLU A 595 18.02 17.76 32.89
N LEU A 596 16.83 17.19 33.05
CA LEU A 596 16.56 15.80 32.65
C LEU A 596 16.64 15.64 31.13
N ALA A 597 16.13 16.62 30.37
CA ALA A 597 16.26 16.63 28.92
C ALA A 597 17.72 16.67 28.45
N ALA A 598 18.57 17.47 29.11
CA ALA A 598 20.01 17.53 28.82
C ALA A 598 20.70 16.20 29.12
N SER A 599 20.37 15.55 30.25
CA SER A 599 20.93 14.25 30.61
C SER A 599 20.52 13.12 29.64
N ILE A 600 19.26 13.12 29.18
CA ILE A 600 18.77 12.17 28.17
C ILE A 600 19.51 12.41 26.84
N GLU A 601 19.67 13.66 26.42
CA GLU A 601 20.35 13.99 25.16
C GLU A 601 21.84 13.60 25.19
N GLU A 602 22.56 13.90 26.27
CA GLU A 602 23.95 13.47 26.46
C GLU A 602 24.08 11.94 26.38
N ARG A 603 23.14 11.20 26.98
CA ARG A 603 23.13 9.74 26.96
C ARG A 603 22.82 9.15 25.58
N THR A 604 21.94 9.82 24.83
CA THR A 604 21.41 9.30 23.56
C THR A 604 22.21 9.78 22.36
N ALA A 605 23.11 10.75 22.54
CA ALA A 605 23.95 11.34 21.50
C ALA A 605 23.15 11.74 20.24
N GLY A 606 21.95 12.28 20.46
CA GLY A 606 21.07 12.72 19.37
C GLY A 606 20.31 11.60 18.64
N HIS A 607 20.37 10.33 19.06
CA HIS A 607 19.57 9.25 18.45
C HIS A 607 18.10 9.29 18.93
N PRO A 608 17.13 9.66 18.06
CA PRO A 608 15.74 9.88 18.46
C PRO A 608 15.06 8.63 19.03
N LEU A 609 15.27 7.48 18.39
CA LEU A 609 14.68 6.22 18.84
C LEU A 609 15.15 5.87 20.26
N PHE A 610 16.43 6.07 20.57
CA PHE A 610 16.95 5.79 21.89
C PHE A 610 16.37 6.73 22.95
N ALA A 611 16.26 8.03 22.65
CA ALA A 611 15.63 8.99 23.54
C ALA A 611 14.17 8.66 23.83
N VAL A 612 13.39 8.31 22.80
CA VAL A 612 12.00 7.87 22.97
C VAL A 612 11.95 6.60 23.82
N GLN A 613 12.74 5.57 23.52
CA GLN A 613 12.71 4.34 24.31
C GLN A 613 13.13 4.57 25.78
N LEU A 614 14.12 5.42 26.05
CA LEU A 614 14.56 5.74 27.40
C LEU A 614 13.47 6.43 28.23
N VAL A 615 12.83 7.47 27.68
CA VAL A 615 11.71 8.14 28.36
C VAL A 615 10.57 7.17 28.62
N GLY A 616 10.23 6.33 27.65
CA GLY A 616 9.15 5.36 27.80
C GLY A 616 9.40 4.32 28.89
N ASP A 617 10.66 3.90 29.07
CA ASP A 617 11.04 2.99 30.14
C ASP A 617 10.78 3.60 31.53
N TRP A 618 11.09 4.89 31.71
CA TRP A 618 10.86 5.57 32.96
C TRP A 618 9.40 5.85 33.28
N VAL A 619 8.60 6.19 32.25
CA VAL A 619 7.14 6.29 32.39
C VAL A 619 6.59 4.96 32.88
N GLN A 620 6.99 3.86 32.24
CA GLN A 620 6.53 2.51 32.57
C GLN A 620 6.93 2.07 33.99
N ARG A 621 8.13 2.45 34.45
CA ARG A 621 8.63 2.15 35.80
C ARG A 621 8.09 3.10 36.88
N GLY A 622 7.31 4.12 36.53
CA GLY A 622 6.81 5.13 37.47
C GLY A 622 7.93 5.93 38.14
N ARG A 623 9.06 6.15 37.43
CA ARG A 623 10.23 6.86 37.97
C ARG A 623 10.14 8.38 37.82
N LEU A 624 9.19 8.84 37.01
CA LEU A 624 8.96 10.26 36.76
C LEU A 624 7.91 10.81 37.72
N VAL A 625 8.28 11.83 38.47
CA VAL A 625 7.39 12.59 39.35
C VAL A 625 7.19 13.99 38.79
N PRO A 626 6.02 14.60 38.99
CA PRO A 626 5.82 15.97 38.56
C PRO A 626 6.63 16.98 39.40
N GLY A 627 7.42 17.82 38.72
CA GLY A 627 8.13 18.97 39.27
C GLY A 627 7.56 20.32 38.78
N PRO A 628 8.19 21.46 39.15
CA PRO A 628 7.77 22.80 38.74
C PRO A 628 7.88 23.05 37.23
N ASP A 629 8.93 22.53 36.58
CA ASP A 629 9.25 22.80 35.16
C ASP A 629 8.96 21.61 34.23
N GLY A 630 8.35 20.55 34.75
CA GLY A 630 8.09 19.32 34.01
C GLY A 630 8.21 18.07 34.87
N PHE A 631 8.29 16.89 34.24
CA PHE A 631 8.64 15.67 34.96
C PHE A 631 10.12 15.63 35.33
N GLU A 632 10.38 15.24 36.57
CA GLU A 632 11.70 15.01 37.15
C GLU A 632 11.82 13.54 37.61
N LEU A 633 13.04 13.09 37.89
CA LEU A 633 13.27 11.77 38.48
C LEU A 633 13.00 11.81 39.98
N ALA A 634 12.28 10.81 40.49
CA ALA A 634 11.88 10.73 41.91
C ALA A 634 13.04 10.68 42.93
N ASP A 635 14.23 10.24 42.53
CA ASP A 635 15.44 10.20 43.36
C ASP A 635 16.69 10.55 42.51
N PRO A 636 17.07 11.84 42.42
CA PRO A 636 18.21 12.28 41.62
C PRO A 636 19.58 11.93 42.25
N SER A 637 19.63 11.66 43.57
CA SER A 637 20.87 11.53 44.35
C SER A 637 21.22 10.09 44.74
N GLY A 638 20.32 9.13 44.52
CA GLY A 638 20.57 7.70 44.77
C GLY A 638 20.58 7.31 46.25
N ALA A 639 20.04 8.15 47.13
CA ALA A 639 20.07 7.96 48.59
C ALA A 639 19.21 6.77 49.08
N LEU A 640 18.29 6.27 48.25
CA LEU A 640 17.52 5.04 48.51
C LEU A 640 18.08 3.79 47.80
N GLY A 641 19.35 3.83 47.38
CA GLY A 641 20.05 2.66 46.84
C GLY A 641 19.87 2.51 45.33
N GLY A 642 20.56 3.35 44.57
CA GLY A 642 20.79 3.16 43.15
C GLY A 642 21.30 4.44 42.50
N SER A 643 22.58 4.44 42.10
CA SER A 643 23.08 5.35 41.06
C SER A 643 22.11 5.38 39.87
N LEU A 644 22.06 6.48 39.13
CA LEU A 644 21.45 6.59 37.80
C LEU A 644 22.10 5.56 36.86
N ASP A 645 21.72 4.28 37.00
CA ASP A 645 22.19 3.18 36.17
C ASP A 645 21.41 3.22 34.85
N LEU A 646 21.66 4.30 34.12
CA LEU A 646 21.11 4.58 32.81
C LEU A 646 21.57 3.47 31.87
N PRO A 647 20.66 2.77 31.17
CA PRO A 647 21.04 1.80 30.16
C PRO A 647 22.05 2.41 29.19
N ARG A 648 23.15 1.70 28.91
CA ARG A 648 24.24 2.22 28.07
C ARG A 648 23.95 2.05 26.58
N SER A 649 22.97 1.21 26.24
CA SER A 649 22.56 0.92 24.88
C SER A 649 21.05 0.60 24.80
N LEU A 650 20.51 0.62 23.57
CA LEU A 650 19.16 0.12 23.29
C LEU A 650 18.97 -1.33 23.74
N THR A 651 19.99 -2.19 23.55
CA THR A 651 19.97 -3.60 23.96
C THR A 651 19.86 -3.74 25.47
N ASP A 652 20.62 -2.96 26.25
CA ASP A 652 20.53 -2.96 27.71
C ASP A 652 19.13 -2.55 28.18
N LEU A 653 18.55 -1.54 27.54
CA LEU A 653 17.22 -1.05 27.87
C LEU A 653 16.14 -2.11 27.64
N TRP A 654 16.16 -2.78 26.47
CA TRP A 654 15.23 -3.87 26.20
C TRP A 654 15.46 -5.06 27.15
N GLY A 655 16.71 -5.34 27.50
CA GLY A 655 17.04 -6.38 28.46
C GLY A 655 16.44 -6.13 29.85
N GLN A 656 16.53 -4.89 30.34
CA GLN A 656 15.90 -4.51 31.60
C GLN A 656 14.36 -4.55 31.55
N ARG A 657 13.74 -4.17 30.42
CA ARG A 657 12.28 -4.26 30.22
C ARG A 657 11.78 -5.70 30.23
N ILE A 658 12.51 -6.62 29.59
CA ILE A 658 12.22 -8.05 29.63
C ILE A 658 12.33 -8.57 31.07
N ALA A 659 13.35 -8.15 31.82
CA ALA A 659 13.50 -8.51 33.23
C ALA A 659 12.31 -8.04 34.08
N LEU A 660 11.80 -6.82 33.85
CA LEU A 660 10.59 -6.31 34.53
C LEU A 660 9.32 -7.08 34.18
N LEU A 661 9.15 -7.42 32.90
CA LEU A 661 8.04 -8.25 32.43
C LEU A 661 8.04 -9.63 33.11
N LEU A 662 9.21 -10.18 33.40
CA LEU A 662 9.38 -11.51 33.98
C LEU A 662 9.60 -11.51 35.50
N ALA A 663 9.74 -10.34 36.13
CA ALA A 663 9.95 -10.20 37.57
C ALA A 663 8.86 -10.93 38.38
N GLY A 664 9.29 -11.91 39.19
CA GLY A 664 8.43 -12.79 39.99
C GLY A 664 7.54 -13.73 39.18
N ARG A 665 7.73 -13.83 37.86
CA ARG A 665 6.86 -14.55 36.90
C ARG A 665 7.66 -15.28 35.82
N GLU A 666 8.85 -15.77 36.18
CA GLU A 666 9.74 -16.48 35.25
C GLU A 666 9.09 -17.68 34.55
N ARG A 667 8.02 -18.25 35.14
CA ARG A 667 7.16 -19.25 34.48
C ARG A 667 6.63 -18.82 33.10
N TRP A 668 6.52 -17.52 32.81
CA TRP A 668 6.05 -16.99 31.53
C TRP A 668 7.14 -16.93 30.45
N ARG A 669 8.42 -17.05 30.81
CA ARG A 669 9.54 -16.96 29.86
C ARG A 669 9.40 -17.94 28.67
N PRO A 670 9.01 -19.22 28.86
CA PRO A 670 8.75 -20.12 27.75
C PRO A 670 7.67 -19.63 26.79
N ALA A 671 6.54 -19.13 27.31
CA ALA A 671 5.45 -18.59 26.50
C ALA A 671 5.90 -17.34 25.73
N LEU A 672 6.63 -16.43 26.38
CA LEU A 672 7.17 -15.21 25.76
C LEU A 672 8.12 -15.53 24.59
N LEU A 673 9.00 -16.50 24.79
CA LEU A 673 9.94 -16.97 23.77
C LEU A 673 9.24 -17.61 22.57
N LEU A 674 8.16 -18.37 22.79
CA LEU A 674 7.34 -18.94 21.71
C LEU A 674 6.64 -17.83 20.90
N GLY A 675 6.06 -16.82 21.57
CA GLY A 675 5.46 -15.67 20.89
C GLY A 675 6.49 -14.88 20.07
N ALA A 676 7.68 -14.66 20.63
CA ALA A 676 8.76 -14.03 19.90
C ALA A 676 9.26 -14.88 18.72
N ALA A 677 9.19 -16.22 18.79
CA ALA A 677 9.53 -17.09 17.68
C ALA A 677 8.55 -16.97 16.50
N LEU A 678 7.26 -16.78 16.77
CA LEU A 678 6.22 -16.64 15.74
C LEU A 678 6.40 -15.42 14.82
N GLY A 679 6.83 -14.27 15.36
CA GLY A 679 6.97 -13.05 14.55
C GLY A 679 6.98 -11.77 15.37
N ASN A 680 7.11 -10.63 14.69
CA ASN A 680 6.87 -9.32 15.32
C ASN A 680 5.36 -9.04 15.47
N GLU A 681 4.58 -9.54 14.52
CA GLU A 681 3.12 -9.63 14.58
C GLU A 681 2.77 -11.09 14.88
N VAL A 682 1.89 -11.31 15.86
CA VAL A 682 1.55 -12.62 16.40
C VAL A 682 0.05 -12.75 16.49
N ASP A 683 -0.49 -13.84 15.94
CA ASP A 683 -1.86 -14.27 16.21
C ASP A 683 -1.89 -14.92 17.61
N VAL A 684 -2.71 -14.36 18.50
CA VAL A 684 -2.85 -14.82 19.88
C VAL A 684 -3.42 -16.23 19.93
N LYS A 685 -4.27 -16.64 18.97
CA LYS A 685 -4.76 -18.02 18.89
C LYS A 685 -3.65 -18.98 18.49
N GLU A 686 -2.85 -18.61 17.50
CA GLU A 686 -1.65 -19.39 17.08
C GLU A 686 -0.68 -19.52 18.26
N TRP A 687 -0.45 -18.43 18.99
CA TRP A 687 0.41 -18.41 20.18
C TRP A 687 -0.14 -19.29 21.30
N THR A 688 -1.44 -19.22 21.60
CA THR A 688 -2.07 -20.08 22.61
C THR A 688 -1.96 -21.55 22.24
N ALA A 689 -2.21 -21.92 20.99
CA ALA A 689 -2.05 -23.28 20.49
C ALA A 689 -0.60 -23.76 20.64
N LEU A 690 0.37 -22.90 20.31
CA LEU A 690 1.80 -23.20 20.45
C LEU A 690 2.20 -23.42 21.91
N CYS A 691 1.72 -22.58 22.83
CA CYS A 691 1.97 -22.73 24.26
C CYS A 691 1.40 -24.05 24.80
N ALA A 692 0.17 -24.40 24.43
CA ALA A 692 -0.49 -25.63 24.84
C ALA A 692 0.29 -26.87 24.36
N ALA A 693 0.75 -26.88 23.10
CA ALA A 693 1.53 -27.98 22.54
C ALA A 693 2.89 -28.19 23.24
N ASN A 694 3.46 -27.14 23.85
CA ASN A 694 4.80 -27.16 24.43
C ASN A 694 4.81 -27.14 25.97
N GLY A 695 3.65 -27.33 26.61
CA GLY A 695 3.51 -27.29 28.07
C GLY A 695 3.88 -25.93 28.68
N ALA A 696 3.82 -24.85 27.88
CA ALA A 696 4.04 -23.49 28.36
C ALA A 696 2.71 -22.91 28.91
N PRO A 697 2.76 -21.94 29.83
CA PRO A 697 1.53 -21.31 30.32
C PRO A 697 0.76 -20.63 29.19
N ASP A 698 -0.56 -20.65 29.31
CA ASP A 698 -1.45 -19.88 28.45
C ASP A 698 -1.03 -18.41 28.39
N PRO A 699 -0.87 -17.82 27.17
CA PRO A 699 -0.31 -16.49 27.03
C PRO A 699 -1.30 -15.37 27.39
N THR A 700 -2.59 -15.63 27.66
CA THR A 700 -3.60 -14.58 27.89
C THR A 700 -3.18 -13.58 28.98
N SER A 701 -2.67 -14.07 30.11
CA SER A 701 -2.20 -13.20 31.20
C SER A 701 -0.88 -12.49 30.85
N LEU A 702 -0.03 -13.11 30.04
CA LEU A 702 1.21 -12.51 29.55
C LEU A 702 0.90 -11.39 28.55
N VAL A 703 -0.03 -11.63 27.61
CA VAL A 703 -0.52 -10.65 26.63
C VAL A 703 -1.08 -9.43 27.33
N ARG A 704 -1.96 -9.60 28.31
CA ARG A 704 -2.46 -8.46 29.13
C ARG A 704 -1.31 -7.67 29.73
N ARG A 705 -0.32 -8.36 30.33
CA ARG A 705 0.83 -7.66 30.91
C ARG A 705 1.71 -6.99 29.87
N LEU A 706 1.91 -7.57 28.69
CA LEU A 706 2.63 -6.94 27.58
C LEU A 706 1.95 -5.64 27.15
N LEU A 707 0.62 -5.63 27.08
CA LEU A 707 -0.18 -4.44 26.79
C LEU A 707 -0.09 -3.41 27.92
N ASP A 708 -0.22 -3.84 29.18
CA ASP A 708 -0.08 -2.96 30.37
C ASP A 708 1.30 -2.28 30.41
N LEU A 709 2.33 -3.06 30.08
CA LEU A 709 3.72 -2.61 30.01
C LEU A 709 4.07 -1.92 28.69
N ARG A 710 3.13 -1.78 27.75
CA ARG A 710 3.32 -1.19 26.42
C ARG A 710 4.49 -1.80 25.64
N LEU A 711 4.77 -3.08 25.88
CA LEU A 711 5.73 -3.89 25.13
C LEU A 711 5.11 -4.54 23.88
N ALA A 712 3.79 -4.44 23.75
CA ALA A 712 3.04 -4.80 22.57
C ALA A 712 1.78 -3.93 22.44
N ARG A 713 1.13 -3.98 21.28
CA ARG A 713 -0.17 -3.36 21.00
C ARG A 713 -1.06 -4.31 20.22
N MET A 714 -2.37 -4.22 20.42
CA MET A 714 -3.35 -4.93 19.59
C MET A 714 -3.54 -4.21 18.25
N LEU A 715 -3.72 -4.97 17.17
CA LEU A 715 -4.12 -4.41 15.87
C LEU A 715 -5.59 -3.95 15.94
N HIS A 716 -5.90 -2.78 15.37
CA HIS A 716 -7.25 -2.23 15.46
C HIS A 716 -8.23 -3.03 14.60
N GLY A 717 -9.37 -3.43 15.17
CA GLY A 717 -10.37 -4.25 14.50
C GLY A 717 -10.16 -5.77 14.65
N GLU A 718 -9.07 -6.20 15.30
CA GLU A 718 -8.73 -7.61 15.46
C GLU A 718 -8.41 -7.92 16.93
N SER A 719 -9.32 -8.61 17.62
CA SER A 719 -9.14 -8.98 19.03
C SER A 719 -8.00 -9.97 19.28
N ASP A 720 -7.49 -10.61 18.23
CA ASP A 720 -6.59 -11.76 18.33
C ASP A 720 -5.21 -11.49 17.72
N ARG A 721 -4.90 -10.26 17.31
CA ARG A 721 -3.63 -9.92 16.63
C ARG A 721 -2.83 -8.91 17.42
N LEU A 722 -1.60 -9.28 17.78
CA LEU A 722 -0.71 -8.52 18.64
C LEU A 722 0.60 -8.20 17.91
N VAL A 723 1.02 -6.94 17.98
CA VAL A 723 2.31 -6.49 17.44
C VAL A 723 3.22 -6.09 18.59
N PHE A 724 4.41 -6.70 18.67
CA PHE A 724 5.43 -6.26 19.62
C PHE A 724 5.83 -4.82 19.33
N ALA A 725 6.08 -4.05 20.39
CA ALA A 725 6.33 -2.62 20.29
C ALA A 725 7.55 -2.28 19.41
N HIS A 726 8.51 -3.20 19.31
CA HIS A 726 9.70 -3.02 18.50
C HIS A 726 10.41 -4.35 18.16
N ARG A 727 11.06 -4.42 17.00
CA ARG A 727 11.85 -5.60 16.56
C ARG A 727 12.97 -5.98 17.54
N MET A 728 13.70 -4.98 18.05
CA MET A 728 14.76 -5.15 19.06
C MET A 728 14.31 -5.90 20.33
N PHE A 729 13.02 -5.88 20.68
CA PHE A 729 12.50 -6.67 21.80
C PHE A 729 12.75 -8.17 21.58
N ARG A 730 12.48 -8.66 20.36
CA ARG A 730 12.68 -10.07 19.98
C ARG A 730 14.16 -10.41 19.90
N GLU A 731 14.95 -9.55 19.25
CA GLU A 731 16.39 -9.75 19.09
C GLU A 731 17.09 -9.82 20.45
N THR A 732 16.75 -8.92 21.37
CA THR A 732 17.28 -8.93 22.74
C THR A 732 16.83 -10.18 23.50
N LEU A 733 15.57 -10.60 23.35
CA LEU A 733 15.06 -11.80 24.01
C LEU A 733 15.76 -13.08 23.53
N PHE A 734 16.06 -13.19 22.23
CA PHE A 734 16.82 -14.31 21.68
C PHE A 734 18.29 -14.26 22.06
N ALA A 735 18.91 -13.08 22.08
CA ALA A 735 20.28 -12.92 22.55
C ALA A 735 20.47 -13.37 24.02
N GLN A 736 19.41 -13.33 24.83
CA GLN A 736 19.39 -13.82 26.21
C GLN A 736 19.11 -15.33 26.34
N ALA A 737 18.69 -16.00 25.27
CA ALA A 737 18.39 -17.43 25.26
C ALA A 737 19.59 -18.24 24.75
N SER A 738 19.76 -19.48 25.24
CA SER A 738 20.80 -20.35 24.68
C SER A 738 20.46 -20.75 23.23
N PRO A 739 21.46 -20.95 22.36
CA PRO A 739 21.23 -21.40 20.98
C PRO A 739 20.35 -22.66 20.89
N ASP A 740 20.55 -23.64 21.78
CA ASP A 740 19.72 -24.85 21.85
C ASP A 740 18.25 -24.55 22.17
N ARG A 741 17.99 -23.53 23.00
CA ARG A 741 16.63 -23.11 23.33
C ARG A 741 15.98 -22.46 22.12
N VAL A 742 16.69 -21.56 21.43
CA VAL A 742 16.21 -20.89 20.20
C VAL A 742 15.87 -21.93 19.13
N ARG A 743 16.76 -22.90 18.92
CA ARG A 743 16.54 -24.04 18.02
C ARG A 743 15.24 -24.78 18.35
N ARG A 744 15.01 -25.17 19.62
CA ARG A 744 13.78 -25.88 20.02
C ARG A 744 12.50 -25.06 19.82
N LEU A 745 12.56 -23.74 20.00
CA LEU A 745 11.39 -22.87 19.78
C LEU A 745 11.00 -22.83 18.31
N HIS A 746 11.99 -22.75 17.42
CA HIS A 746 11.72 -22.78 15.99
C HIS A 746 11.18 -24.14 15.52
N LEU A 747 11.67 -25.26 16.08
CA LEU A 747 11.08 -26.57 15.82
C LEU A 747 9.61 -26.65 16.25
N ALA A 748 9.28 -26.14 17.43
CA ALA A 748 7.90 -26.07 17.91
C ALA A 748 6.99 -25.25 16.97
N CYS A 749 7.47 -24.09 16.48
CA CYS A 749 6.73 -23.31 15.49
C CYS A 749 6.51 -24.10 14.18
N ALA A 750 7.55 -24.80 13.71
CA ALA A 750 7.48 -25.59 12.49
C ALA A 750 6.44 -26.74 12.58
N GLU A 751 6.37 -27.44 13.73
CA GLU A 751 5.38 -28.50 13.98
C GLU A 751 3.94 -27.99 14.00
N LEU A 752 3.70 -26.80 14.58
CA LEU A 752 2.37 -26.19 14.58
C LEU A 752 1.93 -25.84 13.14
N LEU A 753 2.82 -25.20 12.38
CA LEU A 753 2.53 -24.73 11.03
C LEU A 753 2.33 -25.87 10.01
N GLU A 754 2.87 -27.06 10.28
CA GLU A 754 2.58 -28.26 9.50
C GLU A 754 1.09 -28.62 9.52
N ARG A 755 0.41 -28.40 10.64
CA ARG A 755 -1.03 -28.71 10.78
C ARG A 755 -1.93 -27.70 10.06
N GLU A 756 -1.45 -26.47 9.88
CA GLU A 756 -2.17 -25.33 9.29
C GLU A 756 -1.91 -25.15 7.78
N GLY A 757 -1.01 -25.94 7.18
CA GLY A 757 -0.71 -25.87 5.74
C GLY A 757 0.13 -24.67 5.31
N LEU A 758 0.89 -24.05 6.22
CA LEU A 758 1.70 -22.85 5.96
C LEU A 758 3.18 -23.21 5.67
N GLY A 759 3.40 -23.89 4.54
CA GLY A 759 4.69 -24.53 4.18
C GLY A 759 5.92 -23.62 4.20
N GLU A 760 5.83 -22.41 3.64
CA GLU A 760 6.99 -21.50 3.63
C GLU A 760 7.39 -21.05 5.04
N ARG A 761 6.42 -20.63 5.86
CA ARG A 761 6.67 -20.19 7.24
C ARG A 761 7.32 -21.32 8.05
N ARG A 762 6.84 -22.56 7.86
CA ARG A 762 7.44 -23.77 8.44
C ARG A 762 8.89 -23.92 7.99
N GLY A 763 9.16 -23.85 6.68
CA GLY A 763 10.49 -23.98 6.12
C GLY A 763 11.48 -22.97 6.70
N ARG A 764 11.08 -21.71 6.84
CA ARG A 764 11.91 -20.66 7.46
C ARG A 764 12.24 -20.96 8.92
N HIS A 765 11.29 -21.50 9.69
CA HIS A 765 11.55 -21.93 11.07
C HIS A 765 12.47 -23.15 11.14
N LEU A 766 12.30 -24.15 10.27
CA LEU A 766 13.21 -25.30 10.20
C LEU A 766 14.65 -24.85 9.88
N LEU A 767 14.81 -23.91 8.94
CA LEU A 767 16.12 -23.36 8.61
C LEU A 767 16.72 -22.58 9.79
N ALA A 768 15.92 -21.75 10.47
CA ALA A 768 16.35 -21.04 11.68
C ALA A 768 16.69 -21.98 12.85
N ALA A 769 16.15 -23.20 12.87
CA ALA A 769 16.50 -24.26 13.81
C ALA A 769 17.76 -25.05 13.41
N GLY A 770 18.36 -24.76 12.25
CA GLY A 770 19.47 -25.54 11.70
C GLY A 770 19.06 -26.88 11.11
N GLU A 771 17.76 -27.14 10.92
CA GLU A 771 17.21 -28.33 10.26
C GLU A 771 17.06 -28.10 8.77
N ALA A 772 18.16 -27.76 8.09
CA ALA A 772 18.12 -27.40 6.67
C ALA A 772 17.56 -28.53 5.79
N ASP A 773 17.83 -29.78 6.15
CA ASP A 773 17.36 -30.97 5.44
C ASP A 773 15.83 -31.06 5.45
N ALA A 774 15.20 -30.83 6.60
CA ALA A 774 13.75 -30.79 6.72
C ALA A 774 13.16 -29.50 6.11
N ALA A 775 13.92 -28.39 6.12
CA ALA A 775 13.52 -27.13 5.54
C ALA A 775 13.50 -27.15 4.00
N PHE A 776 14.28 -28.03 3.38
CA PHE A 776 14.52 -28.04 1.94
C PHE A 776 13.23 -28.09 1.12
N ARG A 777 12.39 -29.13 1.30
CA ARG A 777 11.18 -29.26 0.47
C ARG A 777 10.16 -28.14 0.69
N PRO A 778 9.79 -27.75 1.92
CA PRO A 778 8.86 -26.63 2.13
C PRO A 778 9.37 -25.30 1.57
N LEU A 779 10.68 -25.06 1.58
CA LEU A 779 11.27 -23.86 0.99
C LEU A 779 11.38 -23.95 -0.53
N MET A 780 11.70 -25.11 -1.11
CA MET A 780 11.66 -25.32 -2.56
C MET A 780 10.23 -25.18 -3.10
N ASP A 781 9.22 -25.72 -2.40
CA ASP A 781 7.81 -25.51 -2.74
C ASP A 781 7.44 -24.02 -2.70
N ALA A 782 8.02 -23.25 -1.78
CA ALA A 782 7.82 -21.81 -1.70
C ALA A 782 8.57 -21.04 -2.81
N VAL A 783 9.77 -21.48 -3.19
CA VAL A 783 10.51 -20.98 -4.36
C VAL A 783 9.67 -21.22 -5.62
N ASP A 784 9.20 -22.45 -5.82
CA ASP A 784 8.31 -22.82 -6.94
C ASP A 784 7.05 -21.96 -6.93
N ALA A 785 6.38 -21.81 -5.77
CA ALA A 785 5.20 -20.96 -5.64
C ALA A 785 5.49 -19.49 -5.98
N ARG A 786 6.65 -18.96 -5.61
CA ARG A 786 7.08 -17.60 -5.99
C ARG A 786 7.34 -17.48 -7.48
N VAL A 787 8.03 -18.44 -8.08
CA VAL A 787 8.24 -18.50 -9.53
C VAL A 787 6.89 -18.50 -10.26
N GLN A 788 5.93 -19.31 -9.81
CA GLN A 788 4.58 -19.37 -10.38
C GLN A 788 3.75 -18.09 -10.15
N ARG A 789 4.05 -17.33 -9.09
CA ARG A 789 3.49 -15.99 -8.82
C ARG A 789 4.26 -14.89 -9.56
N GLY A 790 5.18 -15.25 -10.47
CA GLY A 790 6.06 -14.32 -11.17
C GLY A 790 6.84 -13.41 -10.21
N GLN A 791 7.41 -13.98 -9.15
CA GLN A 791 8.32 -13.34 -8.19
C GLN A 791 9.73 -13.96 -8.27
N PRO A 792 10.39 -14.01 -9.45
CA PRO A 792 11.65 -14.72 -9.63
C PRO A 792 12.78 -14.19 -8.74
N GLN A 793 12.86 -12.87 -8.48
CA GLN A 793 13.89 -12.31 -7.60
C GLN A 793 13.67 -12.65 -6.11
N ALA A 794 12.41 -12.67 -5.65
CA ALA A 794 12.10 -13.12 -4.30
C ALA A 794 12.31 -14.63 -4.16
N ALA A 795 12.08 -15.39 -5.23
CA ALA A 795 12.43 -16.81 -5.29
C ALA A 795 13.96 -17.00 -5.19
N GLU A 796 14.74 -16.20 -5.90
CA GLU A 796 16.21 -16.20 -5.84
C GLU A 796 16.71 -15.86 -4.42
N THR A 797 16.14 -14.84 -3.78
CA THR A 797 16.50 -14.45 -2.41
C THR A 797 16.21 -15.57 -1.41
N LEU A 798 15.07 -16.25 -1.55
CA LEU A 798 14.75 -17.40 -0.72
C LEU A 798 15.73 -18.56 -1.00
N LEU A 799 16.08 -18.77 -2.26
CA LEU A 799 17.01 -19.81 -2.69
C LEU A 799 18.44 -19.55 -2.17
N ASP A 800 18.88 -18.29 -2.13
CA ASP A 800 20.14 -17.86 -1.49
C ASP A 800 20.13 -18.14 0.01
N THR A 801 19.02 -17.81 0.67
CA THR A 801 18.84 -18.07 2.11
C THR A 801 18.92 -19.58 2.39
N LEU A 802 18.26 -20.40 1.57
CA LEU A 802 18.30 -21.86 1.67
C LEU A 802 19.70 -22.42 1.41
N ALA A 803 20.38 -21.95 0.36
CA ALA A 803 21.72 -22.42 0.00
C ALA A 803 22.74 -22.09 1.10
N GLN A 804 22.71 -20.87 1.63
CA GLN A 804 23.58 -20.43 2.72
C GLN A 804 23.29 -21.19 4.02
N GLY A 805 22.02 -21.44 4.34
CA GLY A 805 21.63 -22.16 5.56
C GLY A 805 21.84 -23.67 5.49
N GLY A 806 21.87 -24.26 4.29
CA GLY A 806 22.04 -25.71 4.10
C GLY A 806 23.47 -26.21 4.17
N GLY A 807 24.43 -25.46 3.61
CA GLY A 807 25.85 -25.84 3.66
C GLY A 807 26.18 -27.20 3.04
N TRP A 808 25.34 -27.71 2.12
CA TRP A 808 25.55 -29.01 1.47
C TRP A 808 26.73 -28.98 0.49
N GLY A 809 27.40 -30.12 0.31
CA GLY A 809 28.49 -30.26 -0.65
C GLY A 809 28.02 -30.10 -2.10
N GLU A 810 28.94 -29.81 -3.02
CA GLU A 810 28.57 -29.49 -4.42
C GLU A 810 27.87 -30.64 -5.18
N ARG A 811 28.16 -31.91 -4.82
CA ARG A 811 27.53 -33.10 -5.43
C ARG A 811 26.29 -33.59 -4.68
N ASP A 812 25.89 -32.93 -3.60
CA ASP A 812 24.65 -33.28 -2.91
C ASP A 812 23.45 -33.02 -3.84
N PRO A 813 22.48 -33.95 -3.94
CA PRO A 813 21.28 -33.77 -4.78
C PRO A 813 20.58 -32.42 -4.58
N ARG A 814 20.55 -31.90 -3.34
CA ARG A 814 19.92 -30.62 -3.00
C ARG A 814 20.67 -29.43 -3.59
N SER A 815 22.01 -29.46 -3.54
CA SER A 815 22.86 -28.45 -4.17
C SER A 815 22.67 -28.43 -5.69
N VAL A 816 22.56 -29.61 -6.31
CA VAL A 816 22.32 -29.75 -7.74
C VAL A 816 20.93 -29.23 -8.13
N GLU A 817 19.89 -29.54 -7.34
CA GLU A 817 18.54 -29.01 -7.53
C GLU A 817 18.50 -27.48 -7.39
N ILE A 818 19.16 -26.92 -6.37
CA ILE A 818 19.30 -25.47 -6.19
C ILE A 818 19.98 -24.81 -7.40
N LEU A 819 21.05 -25.41 -7.94
CA LEU A 819 21.73 -24.87 -9.13
C LEU A 819 20.81 -24.87 -10.36
N ALA A 820 20.07 -25.96 -10.58
CA ALA A 820 19.13 -26.06 -11.68
C ALA A 820 17.97 -25.05 -11.57
N VAL A 821 17.38 -24.92 -10.38
CA VAL A 821 16.30 -23.95 -10.13
C VAL A 821 16.83 -22.51 -10.20
N ARG A 822 18.07 -22.25 -9.80
CA ARG A 822 18.71 -20.94 -9.99
C ARG A 822 18.87 -20.61 -11.48
N ALA A 823 19.34 -21.56 -12.28
CA ALA A 823 19.42 -21.38 -13.73
C ALA A 823 18.04 -21.13 -14.36
N GLN A 824 16.99 -21.81 -13.88
CA GLN A 824 15.61 -21.56 -14.28
C GLN A 824 15.17 -20.14 -13.92
N ILE A 825 15.42 -19.68 -12.70
CA ILE A 825 15.08 -18.32 -12.25
C ILE A 825 15.82 -17.28 -13.12
N LEU A 826 17.12 -17.44 -13.34
CA LEU A 826 17.90 -16.53 -14.19
C LEU A 826 17.41 -16.52 -15.64
N ARG A 827 16.96 -17.66 -16.17
CA ARG A 827 16.30 -17.73 -17.48
C ARG A 827 15.03 -16.88 -17.51
N LEU A 828 14.19 -16.96 -16.47
CA LEU A 828 12.98 -16.15 -16.35
C LEU A 828 13.29 -14.66 -16.19
N LEU A 829 14.48 -14.32 -15.69
CA LEU A 829 15.01 -12.96 -15.61
C LEU A 829 15.74 -12.50 -16.88
N ALA A 830 15.76 -13.32 -17.94
CA ALA A 830 16.50 -13.11 -19.18
C ALA A 830 18.04 -12.95 -19.00
N HIS A 831 18.60 -13.41 -17.87
CA HIS A 831 20.04 -13.43 -17.60
C HIS A 831 20.70 -14.71 -18.16
N LEU A 832 20.59 -14.91 -19.46
CA LEU A 832 21.02 -16.15 -20.13
C LEU A 832 22.52 -16.42 -20.00
N SER A 833 23.35 -15.38 -19.99
CA SER A 833 24.82 -15.48 -19.84
C SER A 833 25.24 -16.12 -18.52
N ASP A 834 24.45 -15.91 -17.46
CA ASP A 834 24.70 -16.47 -16.14
C ASP A 834 23.96 -17.80 -15.93
N ALA A 835 22.80 -17.97 -16.57
CA ALA A 835 21.98 -19.17 -16.47
C ALA A 835 22.64 -20.40 -17.13
N VAL A 836 23.21 -20.25 -18.33
CA VAL A 836 23.79 -21.38 -19.10
C VAL A 836 24.94 -22.06 -18.33
N PRO A 837 25.98 -21.35 -17.83
CA PRO A 837 27.07 -21.98 -17.11
C PRO A 837 26.60 -22.73 -15.84
N LEU A 838 25.59 -22.20 -15.14
CA LEU A 838 25.02 -22.85 -13.96
C LEU A 838 24.27 -24.14 -14.31
N ALA A 839 23.49 -24.13 -15.40
CA ALA A 839 22.78 -25.30 -15.88
C ALA A 839 23.75 -26.39 -16.40
N GLU A 840 24.82 -26.01 -17.11
CA GLU A 840 25.87 -26.93 -17.54
C GLU A 840 26.59 -27.56 -16.33
N ARG A 841 26.91 -26.75 -15.32
CA ARG A 841 27.49 -27.25 -14.07
C ARG A 841 26.56 -28.22 -13.35
N ALA A 842 25.26 -27.90 -13.26
CA ALA A 842 24.26 -28.79 -12.69
C ALA A 842 24.16 -30.11 -13.48
N GLU A 843 24.20 -30.06 -14.83
CA GLU A 843 24.21 -31.26 -15.69
C GLU A 843 25.37 -32.18 -15.33
N VAL A 844 26.59 -31.64 -15.24
CA VAL A 844 27.78 -32.43 -14.91
C VAL A 844 27.66 -33.06 -13.52
N LEU A 845 27.19 -32.29 -12.53
CA LEU A 845 27.05 -32.76 -11.14
C LEU A 845 25.92 -33.76 -10.95
N SER A 846 24.87 -33.71 -11.78
CA SER A 846 23.72 -34.63 -11.73
C SER A 846 24.01 -36.03 -12.29
N ARG A 847 25.19 -36.29 -12.86
CA ARG A 847 25.54 -37.60 -13.43
C ARG A 847 25.60 -38.66 -12.32
N GLY A 848 24.72 -39.66 -12.40
CA GLY A 848 24.57 -40.69 -11.37
C GLY A 848 23.63 -40.31 -10.22
N ALA A 849 22.94 -39.17 -10.30
CA ALA A 849 21.86 -38.82 -9.39
C ALA A 849 20.58 -39.63 -9.67
N GLU A 850 19.58 -39.50 -8.80
CA GLU A 850 18.25 -40.09 -9.01
C GLU A 850 17.67 -39.65 -10.37
N PRO A 851 17.01 -40.57 -11.13
CA PRO A 851 16.44 -40.26 -12.45
C PRO A 851 15.58 -38.99 -12.51
N ARG A 852 14.80 -38.69 -11.46
CA ARG A 852 13.96 -37.48 -11.41
C ARG A 852 14.78 -36.18 -11.42
N LEU A 853 15.81 -36.11 -10.59
CA LEU A 853 16.71 -34.95 -10.53
C LEU A 853 17.49 -34.80 -11.85
N ARG A 854 17.95 -35.92 -12.42
CA ARG A 854 18.63 -35.93 -13.73
C ARG A 854 17.73 -35.36 -14.83
N ILE A 855 16.48 -35.84 -14.93
CA ILE A 855 15.51 -35.35 -15.90
C ILE A 855 15.28 -33.84 -15.73
N MET A 856 15.07 -33.36 -14.51
CA MET A 856 14.86 -31.94 -14.23
C MET A 856 16.03 -31.08 -14.72
N VAL A 857 17.26 -31.43 -14.34
CA VAL A 857 18.48 -30.70 -14.71
C VAL A 857 18.67 -30.66 -16.24
N VAL A 858 18.54 -31.81 -16.88
CA VAL A 858 18.71 -31.96 -18.33
C VAL A 858 17.64 -31.15 -19.08
N ARG A 859 16.41 -31.12 -18.56
CA ARG A 859 15.31 -30.33 -19.11
C ARG A 859 15.56 -28.82 -19.01
N GLU A 860 16.05 -28.34 -17.86
CA GLU A 860 16.35 -26.92 -17.71
C GLU A 860 17.51 -26.48 -18.62
N LEU A 861 18.56 -27.29 -18.76
CA LEU A 861 19.64 -27.01 -19.71
C LEU A 861 19.13 -27.04 -21.15
N ALA A 862 18.28 -28.01 -21.51
CA ALA A 862 17.65 -28.07 -22.83
C ALA A 862 16.86 -26.79 -23.14
N MET A 863 16.04 -26.28 -22.21
CA MET A 863 15.32 -25.02 -22.42
C MET A 863 16.24 -23.82 -22.60
N LEU A 864 17.43 -23.81 -21.98
CA LEU A 864 18.42 -22.74 -22.16
C LEU A 864 19.14 -22.83 -23.52
N LEU A 865 19.50 -24.03 -23.96
CA LEU A 865 20.18 -24.26 -25.23
C LEU A 865 19.31 -23.96 -26.46
N GLN A 866 17.99 -23.85 -26.31
CA GLN A 866 17.11 -23.35 -27.37
C GLN A 866 17.45 -21.90 -27.79
N PHE A 867 18.09 -21.14 -26.91
CA PHE A 867 18.41 -19.73 -27.15
C PHE A 867 19.88 -19.49 -27.52
N THR A 868 20.69 -20.55 -27.70
CA THR A 868 22.13 -20.43 -28.01
C THR A 868 22.45 -20.86 -29.44
N THR A 869 23.35 -20.13 -30.10
CA THR A 869 23.83 -20.46 -31.45
C THR A 869 24.66 -21.75 -31.42
N GLY A 870 24.27 -22.75 -32.23
CA GLY A 870 24.98 -24.04 -32.33
C GLY A 870 24.65 -25.09 -31.26
N GLY A 871 23.73 -24.82 -30.33
CA GLY A 871 23.33 -25.76 -29.26
C GLY A 871 22.46 -26.95 -29.69
N GLY A 872 22.02 -26.98 -30.95
CA GLY A 872 20.97 -27.89 -31.44
C GLY A 872 21.23 -29.39 -31.27
N PRO A 873 22.38 -29.93 -31.72
CA PRO A 873 22.69 -31.36 -31.56
C PRO A 873 22.72 -31.78 -30.08
N ARG A 874 23.20 -30.88 -29.20
CA ARG A 874 23.28 -31.13 -27.77
C ARG A 874 21.91 -31.07 -27.10
N LEU A 875 21.06 -30.10 -27.50
CA LEU A 875 19.67 -29.99 -27.09
C LEU A 875 18.90 -31.29 -27.35
N TYR A 876 18.99 -31.82 -28.57
CA TYR A 876 18.33 -33.05 -28.95
C TYR A 876 18.79 -34.26 -28.12
N GLN A 877 20.11 -34.38 -27.92
CA GLN A 877 20.69 -35.46 -27.12
C GLN A 877 20.14 -35.45 -25.69
N LEU A 878 20.08 -34.26 -25.08
CA LEU A 878 19.59 -34.05 -23.72
C LEU A 878 18.09 -34.39 -23.59
N LEU A 879 17.24 -33.88 -24.48
CA LEU A 879 15.80 -34.18 -24.45
C LEU A 879 15.51 -35.66 -24.71
N SER A 880 16.29 -36.31 -25.58
CA SER A 880 16.19 -37.75 -25.84
C SER A 880 16.60 -38.58 -24.63
N GLU A 881 17.67 -38.19 -23.93
CA GLU A 881 18.09 -38.81 -22.67
C GLU A 881 16.99 -38.69 -21.61
N ALA A 882 16.45 -37.48 -21.41
CA ALA A 882 15.38 -37.23 -20.43
C ALA A 882 14.11 -38.04 -20.74
N HIS A 883 13.69 -38.10 -22.01
CA HIS A 883 12.56 -38.92 -22.46
C HIS A 883 12.79 -40.40 -22.17
N ALA A 884 13.96 -40.95 -22.54
CA ALA A 884 14.28 -42.36 -22.32
C ALA A 884 14.33 -42.72 -20.83
N LEU A 885 14.88 -41.82 -19.99
CA LEU A 885 14.88 -41.98 -18.54
C LEU A 885 13.45 -41.98 -17.98
N ALA A 886 12.58 -41.08 -18.44
CA ALA A 886 11.20 -41.01 -18.01
C ALA A 886 10.40 -42.26 -18.42
N GLU A 887 10.57 -42.75 -19.65
CA GLU A 887 9.91 -43.98 -20.12
C GLU A 887 10.39 -45.21 -19.34
N THR A 888 11.70 -45.38 -19.15
CA THR A 888 12.27 -46.55 -18.48
C THR A 888 11.86 -46.63 -17.01
N ASN A 889 11.65 -45.49 -16.36
CA ASN A 889 11.27 -45.41 -14.94
C ASN A 889 9.75 -45.23 -14.72
N GLY A 890 8.94 -45.23 -15.78
CA GLY A 890 7.48 -45.15 -15.68
C GLY A 890 6.94 -43.78 -15.19
N PHE A 891 7.61 -42.68 -15.50
CA PHE A 891 7.17 -41.33 -15.12
C PHE A 891 6.12 -40.76 -16.09
N GLU A 892 4.96 -41.41 -16.15
CA GLU A 892 3.88 -41.12 -17.12
C GLU A 892 3.42 -39.65 -17.13
N THR A 893 3.44 -38.98 -15.97
CA THR A 893 3.03 -37.56 -15.86
C THR A 893 4.01 -36.58 -16.50
N GLN A 894 5.28 -36.96 -16.70
CA GLN A 894 6.32 -36.09 -17.28
C GLN A 894 6.46 -36.27 -18.80
N LEU A 895 6.01 -37.41 -19.33
CA LEU A 895 6.20 -37.79 -20.73
C LEU A 895 5.58 -36.81 -21.74
N PRO A 896 4.32 -36.32 -21.56
CA PRO A 896 3.76 -35.37 -22.52
C PRO A 896 4.57 -34.08 -22.64
N ALA A 897 5.02 -33.51 -21.51
CA ALA A 897 5.81 -32.28 -21.52
C ALA A 897 7.18 -32.47 -22.20
N LEU A 898 7.85 -33.61 -21.96
CA LEU A 898 9.11 -33.94 -22.63
C LEU A 898 8.93 -34.14 -24.13
N LEU A 899 7.83 -34.77 -24.56
CA LEU A 899 7.48 -34.91 -25.97
C LEU A 899 7.21 -33.55 -26.63
N VAL A 900 6.48 -32.65 -25.98
CA VAL A 900 6.25 -31.28 -26.48
C VAL A 900 7.58 -30.53 -26.64
N GLN A 901 8.47 -30.61 -25.66
CA GLN A 901 9.77 -29.94 -25.74
C GLN A 901 10.67 -30.53 -26.82
N ARG A 902 10.69 -31.86 -26.97
CA ARG A 902 11.42 -32.53 -28.05
C ARG A 902 10.83 -32.19 -29.41
N GLY A 903 9.50 -32.13 -29.53
CA GLY A 903 8.79 -31.69 -30.72
C GLY A 903 9.17 -30.27 -31.13
N ARG A 904 9.20 -29.32 -30.19
CA ARG A 904 9.67 -27.93 -30.45
C ARG A 904 11.14 -27.88 -30.89
N ALA A 905 12.00 -28.71 -30.30
CA ALA A 905 13.39 -28.80 -30.73
C ALA A 905 13.51 -29.36 -32.16
N HIS A 906 12.74 -30.40 -32.51
CA HIS A 906 12.66 -30.92 -33.87
C HIS A 906 12.17 -29.85 -34.85
N GLU A 907 11.13 -29.10 -34.48
CA GLU A 907 10.59 -28.02 -35.29
C GLU A 907 11.60 -26.90 -35.55
N TYR A 908 12.31 -26.46 -34.50
CA TYR A 908 13.35 -25.43 -34.61
C TYR A 908 14.51 -25.85 -35.54
N HIS A 909 14.79 -27.15 -35.62
CA HIS A 909 15.82 -27.73 -36.49
C HIS A 909 15.29 -28.23 -37.85
N GLY A 910 14.08 -27.83 -38.25
CA GLY A 910 13.51 -28.18 -39.55
C GLY A 910 13.03 -29.63 -39.67
N ARG A 911 13.12 -30.45 -38.63
CA ARG A 911 12.69 -31.86 -38.64
C ARG A 911 11.19 -32.01 -38.41
N LEU A 912 10.40 -31.39 -39.29
CA LEU A 912 8.96 -31.21 -39.15
C LEU A 912 8.19 -32.53 -38.99
N GLY A 913 8.63 -33.60 -39.67
CA GLY A 913 8.01 -34.93 -39.55
C GLY A 913 8.23 -35.62 -38.20
N GLU A 914 9.36 -35.35 -37.53
CA GLU A 914 9.63 -35.80 -36.16
C GLU A 914 8.85 -34.96 -35.15
N ALA A 915 8.85 -33.64 -35.34
CA ALA A 915 8.08 -32.71 -34.51
C ALA A 915 6.60 -33.07 -34.46
N ARG A 916 5.98 -33.33 -35.63
CA ARG A 916 4.58 -33.75 -35.74
C ARG A 916 4.31 -35.06 -34.98
N ARG A 917 5.22 -36.04 -35.07
CA ARG A 917 5.08 -37.33 -34.35
C ARG A 917 5.13 -37.15 -32.85
N ASP A 918 6.03 -36.30 -32.36
CA ASP A 918 6.16 -36.04 -30.93
C ASP A 918 4.95 -35.30 -30.35
N PHE A 919 4.45 -34.28 -31.05
CA PHE A 919 3.23 -33.57 -30.63
C PHE A 919 2.00 -34.49 -30.67
N ALA A 920 1.84 -35.31 -31.70
CA ALA A 920 0.75 -36.29 -31.78
C ALA A 920 0.80 -37.30 -30.62
N ARG A 921 1.99 -37.82 -30.30
CA ARG A 921 2.18 -38.74 -29.19
C ARG A 921 1.97 -38.07 -27.82
N ALA A 922 2.29 -36.79 -27.69
CA ALA A 922 1.97 -36.02 -26.49
C ALA A 922 0.45 -35.88 -26.33
N LEU A 923 -0.28 -35.59 -27.40
CA LEU A 923 -1.73 -35.47 -27.42
C LEU A 923 -2.41 -36.79 -27.03
N GLU A 924 -1.96 -37.92 -27.60
CA GLU A 924 -2.46 -39.26 -27.27
C GLU A 924 -2.28 -39.60 -25.79
N ARG A 925 -1.12 -39.27 -25.22
CA ARG A 925 -0.81 -39.55 -23.81
C ARG A 925 -1.56 -38.64 -22.83
N LEU A 926 -1.85 -37.39 -23.20
CA LEU A 926 -2.67 -36.50 -22.37
C LEU A 926 -4.11 -36.99 -22.26
N GLY A 927 -4.66 -37.52 -23.35
CA GLY A 927 -6.05 -37.97 -23.42
C GLY A 927 -7.06 -36.81 -23.37
N PRO A 928 -8.37 -37.11 -23.48
CA PRO A 928 -9.42 -36.09 -23.58
C PRO A 928 -9.68 -35.33 -22.26
N ASP A 929 -9.33 -35.91 -21.12
CA ASP A 929 -9.59 -35.35 -19.79
C ASP A 929 -8.45 -34.44 -19.27
N ALA A 930 -7.40 -34.21 -20.08
CA ALA A 930 -6.30 -33.33 -19.72
C ALA A 930 -6.73 -31.86 -19.60
N SER A 931 -5.93 -31.05 -18.91
CA SER A 931 -6.21 -29.62 -18.77
C SER A 931 -6.22 -28.92 -20.13
N ASP A 932 -7.14 -27.96 -20.28
CA ASP A 932 -7.22 -27.13 -21.49
C ASP A 932 -5.87 -26.43 -21.79
N THR A 933 -5.07 -26.10 -20.77
CA THR A 933 -3.71 -25.57 -20.93
C THR A 933 -2.76 -26.55 -21.61
N ALA A 934 -2.67 -27.79 -21.10
CA ALA A 934 -1.74 -28.79 -21.65
C ALA A 934 -2.13 -29.19 -23.08
N LEU A 935 -3.43 -29.32 -23.32
CA LEU A 935 -3.95 -29.59 -24.67
C LEU A 935 -3.66 -28.40 -25.60
N GLY A 936 -3.92 -27.17 -25.16
CA GLY A 936 -3.64 -25.96 -25.95
C GLY A 936 -2.16 -25.82 -26.34
N GLU A 937 -1.22 -26.17 -25.46
CA GLU A 937 0.23 -26.14 -25.78
C GLU A 937 0.65 -27.11 -26.89
N VAL A 938 0.04 -28.30 -26.92
CA VAL A 938 0.27 -29.29 -27.99
C VAL A 938 -0.35 -28.82 -29.30
N GLU A 939 -1.58 -28.30 -29.24
CA GLU A 939 -2.31 -27.76 -30.39
C GLU A 939 -1.54 -26.61 -31.06
N VAL A 940 -0.92 -25.72 -30.27
CA VAL A 940 -0.01 -24.68 -30.79
C VAL A 940 1.17 -25.27 -31.56
N GLY A 941 1.80 -26.32 -31.02
CA GLY A 941 2.92 -27.00 -31.71
C GLY A 941 2.48 -27.67 -33.01
N LEU A 942 1.32 -28.34 -33.00
CA LEU A 942 0.73 -28.93 -34.21
C LEU A 942 0.36 -27.86 -35.25
N ALA A 943 -0.18 -26.72 -34.82
CA ALA A 943 -0.51 -25.61 -35.69
C ALA A 943 0.73 -25.05 -36.40
N SER A 944 1.81 -24.81 -35.64
CA SER A 944 3.07 -24.29 -36.18
C SER A 944 3.72 -25.25 -37.18
N VAL A 945 3.78 -26.54 -36.84
CA VAL A 945 4.33 -27.58 -37.74
C VAL A 945 3.47 -27.77 -38.99
N ALA A 946 2.14 -27.76 -38.86
CA ALA A 946 1.22 -27.86 -39.99
C ALA A 946 1.39 -26.67 -40.95
N ALA A 947 1.54 -25.45 -40.42
CA ALA A 947 1.78 -24.26 -41.22
C ALA A 947 3.08 -24.38 -42.03
N LYS A 948 4.18 -24.81 -41.39
CA LYS A 948 5.47 -25.01 -42.06
C LYS A 948 5.48 -26.14 -43.09
N LEU A 949 4.63 -27.16 -42.92
CA LEU A 949 4.43 -28.24 -43.89
C LEU A 949 3.47 -27.86 -45.03
N GLY A 950 2.90 -26.65 -45.02
CA GLY A 950 1.92 -26.20 -46.01
C GLY A 950 0.49 -26.71 -45.80
N ASP A 951 0.20 -27.39 -44.68
CA ASP A 951 -1.16 -27.78 -44.28
C ASP A 951 -1.87 -26.61 -43.58
N GLN A 952 -2.29 -25.62 -44.38
CA GLN A 952 -2.92 -24.40 -43.88
C GLN A 952 -4.27 -24.65 -43.19
N GLU A 953 -5.02 -25.67 -43.63
CA GLU A 953 -6.31 -26.02 -43.01
C GLU A 953 -6.10 -26.69 -41.66
N GLY A 954 -5.16 -27.63 -41.55
CA GLY A 954 -4.74 -28.21 -40.28
C GLY A 954 -4.20 -27.17 -39.31
N ALA A 955 -3.35 -26.27 -39.79
CA ALA A 955 -2.75 -25.20 -38.98
C ALA A 955 -3.82 -24.29 -38.35
N LEU A 956 -4.80 -23.85 -39.15
CA LEU A 956 -5.87 -23.00 -38.67
C LEU A 956 -6.75 -23.71 -37.62
N ARG A 957 -7.15 -24.96 -37.88
CA ARG A 957 -7.95 -25.75 -36.92
C ARG A 957 -7.25 -25.90 -35.57
N HIS A 958 -5.97 -26.24 -35.59
CA HIS A 958 -5.19 -26.41 -34.36
C HIS A 958 -4.99 -25.07 -33.60
N ALA A 959 -4.74 -23.97 -34.31
CA ALA A 959 -4.58 -22.65 -33.70
C ALA A 959 -5.90 -22.12 -33.08
N GLU A 960 -7.04 -22.33 -33.74
CA GLU A 960 -8.36 -21.99 -33.22
C GLU A 960 -8.71 -22.83 -31.97
N ALA A 961 -8.47 -24.14 -32.03
CA ALA A 961 -8.67 -25.04 -30.88
C ALA A 961 -7.81 -24.62 -29.68
N ALA A 962 -6.54 -24.24 -29.91
CA ALA A 962 -5.68 -23.72 -28.87
C ALA A 962 -6.22 -22.42 -28.26
N SER A 963 -6.65 -21.46 -29.10
CA SER A 963 -7.20 -20.18 -28.67
C SER A 963 -8.43 -20.37 -27.77
N GLU A 964 -9.39 -21.21 -28.17
CA GLU A 964 -10.58 -21.50 -27.36
C GLU A 964 -10.25 -22.14 -26.01
N ARG A 965 -9.29 -23.08 -25.99
CA ARG A 965 -8.84 -23.74 -24.75
C ARG A 965 -8.20 -22.75 -23.79
N PHE A 966 -7.34 -21.88 -24.31
CA PHE A 966 -6.72 -20.83 -23.50
C PHE A 966 -7.75 -19.80 -23.00
N ALA A 967 -8.77 -19.48 -23.81
CA ALA A 967 -9.88 -18.62 -23.39
C ALA A 967 -10.69 -19.24 -22.23
N ARG A 968 -11.06 -20.53 -22.33
CA ARG A 968 -11.74 -21.27 -21.24
C ARG A 968 -10.89 -21.33 -19.96
N SER A 969 -9.57 -21.43 -20.13
CA SER A 969 -8.61 -21.45 -19.03
C SER A 969 -8.25 -20.08 -18.46
N GLN A 970 -8.82 -18.99 -19.01
CA GLN A 970 -8.50 -17.60 -18.66
C GLN A 970 -7.00 -17.29 -18.77
N LEU A 971 -6.35 -17.76 -19.84
CA LEU A 971 -4.93 -17.54 -20.14
C LEU A 971 -4.78 -16.59 -21.35
N PRO A 972 -4.99 -15.28 -21.17
CA PRO A 972 -5.12 -14.35 -22.29
C PRO A 972 -3.83 -14.17 -23.10
N PHE A 973 -2.65 -14.39 -22.51
CA PHE A 973 -1.36 -14.36 -23.22
C PHE A 973 -1.15 -15.57 -24.11
N HIS A 974 -1.53 -16.77 -23.65
CA HIS A 974 -1.44 -17.98 -24.45
C HIS A 974 -2.47 -17.95 -25.58
N GLN A 975 -3.65 -17.40 -25.29
CA GLN A 975 -4.67 -17.11 -26.29
C GLN A 975 -4.13 -16.15 -27.36
N ALA A 976 -3.52 -15.03 -26.96
CA ALA A 976 -2.92 -14.05 -27.88
C ALA A 976 -1.84 -14.67 -28.78
N PHE A 977 -1.01 -15.58 -28.23
CA PHE A 977 -0.03 -16.32 -29.02
C PHE A 977 -0.70 -17.22 -30.09
N ALA A 978 -1.73 -17.97 -29.71
CA ALA A 978 -2.50 -18.78 -30.66
C ALA A 978 -3.21 -17.93 -31.73
N GLU A 979 -3.79 -16.80 -31.34
CA GLU A 979 -4.41 -15.83 -32.26
C GLU A 979 -3.39 -15.18 -33.21
N THR A 980 -2.12 -15.06 -32.81
CA THR A 980 -1.04 -14.59 -33.69
C THR A 980 -0.73 -15.61 -34.78
N LEU A 981 -0.67 -16.90 -34.44
CA LEU A 981 -0.56 -18.00 -35.42
C LEU A 981 -1.74 -18.03 -36.40
N ILE A 982 -2.96 -17.76 -35.93
CA ILE A 982 -4.13 -17.61 -36.82
C ILE A 982 -3.85 -16.51 -37.86
N GLY A 983 -3.36 -15.35 -37.43
CA GLY A 983 -3.00 -14.26 -38.33
C GLY A 983 -1.92 -14.66 -39.35
N GLU A 984 -0.90 -15.40 -38.93
CA GLU A 984 0.18 -15.90 -39.80
C GLU A 984 -0.36 -16.89 -40.85
N VAL A 985 -1.23 -17.82 -40.45
CA VAL A 985 -1.85 -18.79 -41.36
C VAL A 985 -2.78 -18.10 -42.36
N LEU A 986 -3.57 -17.11 -41.93
CA LEU A 986 -4.42 -16.32 -42.82
C LEU A 986 -3.60 -15.53 -43.83
N ARG A 987 -2.48 -14.95 -43.40
CA ARG A 987 -1.53 -14.26 -44.29
C ARG A 987 -0.92 -15.20 -45.32
N ALA A 988 -0.51 -16.40 -44.91
CA ALA A 988 0.00 -17.43 -45.83
C ALA A 988 -1.05 -17.91 -46.85
N ARG A 989 -2.34 -17.74 -46.56
CA ARG A 989 -3.49 -18.01 -47.46
C ARG A 989 -3.86 -16.83 -48.34
N ASP A 990 -3.13 -15.72 -48.28
CA ASP A 990 -3.42 -14.46 -48.96
C ASP A 990 -4.72 -13.77 -48.47
N ASP A 991 -5.25 -14.14 -47.29
CA ASP A 991 -6.34 -13.41 -46.61
C ASP A 991 -5.77 -12.28 -45.74
N LEU A 992 -5.23 -11.26 -46.40
CA LEU A 992 -4.64 -10.08 -45.75
C LEU A 992 -5.64 -9.33 -44.84
N PRO A 993 -6.93 -9.12 -45.21
CA PRO A 993 -7.91 -8.50 -44.32
C PRO A 993 -8.19 -9.33 -43.07
N GLY A 994 -8.22 -10.66 -43.19
CA GLY A 994 -8.34 -11.59 -42.07
C GLY A 994 -7.15 -11.50 -41.12
N ALA A 995 -5.93 -11.55 -41.66
CA ALA A 995 -4.69 -11.45 -40.90
C ALA A 995 -4.59 -10.12 -40.13
N GLU A 996 -4.92 -8.99 -40.77
CA GLU A 996 -4.94 -7.68 -40.11
C GLU A 996 -5.91 -7.64 -38.93
N ARG A 997 -7.13 -8.16 -39.10
CA ARG A 997 -8.12 -8.21 -38.00
C ARG A 997 -7.59 -9.03 -36.83
N ALA A 998 -6.96 -10.17 -37.10
CA ALA A 998 -6.37 -11.03 -36.07
C ALA A 998 -5.26 -10.28 -35.31
N TYR A 999 -4.29 -9.69 -36.00
CA TYR A 999 -3.18 -8.97 -35.36
C TYR A 999 -3.64 -7.75 -34.56
N ARG A 1000 -4.59 -6.96 -35.08
CA ARG A 1000 -5.14 -5.81 -34.34
C ARG A 1000 -5.92 -6.26 -33.10
N ALA A 1001 -6.65 -7.37 -33.16
CA ALA A 1001 -7.33 -7.91 -31.99
C ALA A 1001 -6.34 -8.36 -30.90
N VAL A 1002 -5.23 -9.00 -31.30
CA VAL A 1002 -4.15 -9.40 -30.40
C VAL A 1002 -3.48 -8.18 -29.76
N ILE A 1003 -3.14 -7.16 -30.55
CA ILE A 1003 -2.57 -5.89 -30.05
C ILE A 1003 -3.51 -5.24 -29.03
N ALA A 1004 -4.80 -5.09 -29.36
CA ALA A 1004 -5.79 -4.51 -28.45
C ALA A 1004 -5.91 -5.31 -27.14
N ARG A 1005 -5.79 -6.64 -27.22
CA ARG A 1005 -5.78 -7.50 -26.03
C ARG A 1005 -4.55 -7.25 -25.16
N TYR A 1006 -3.36 -7.20 -25.74
CA TYR A 1006 -2.14 -6.87 -25.02
C TYR A 1006 -2.18 -5.47 -24.40
N GLU A 1007 -2.71 -4.47 -25.12
CA GLU A 1007 -2.88 -3.10 -24.65
C GLU A 1007 -3.90 -3.01 -23.50
N ALA A 1008 -5.04 -3.72 -23.59
CA ALA A 1008 -6.02 -3.80 -22.50
C ALA A 1008 -5.45 -4.49 -21.24
N LEU A 1009 -4.52 -5.42 -21.45
CA LEU A 1009 -3.75 -6.08 -20.39
C LEU A 1009 -2.53 -5.28 -19.96
N GLY A 1010 -2.24 -4.16 -20.64
CA GLY A 1010 -1.08 -3.26 -20.53
C GLY A 1010 0.29 -3.95 -20.52
N ALA A 1011 0.43 -5.04 -21.26
CA ALA A 1011 1.65 -5.82 -21.33
C ALA A 1011 2.54 -5.39 -22.51
N GLU A 1012 3.85 -5.33 -22.27
CA GLU A 1012 4.91 -4.98 -23.24
C GLU A 1012 5.37 -6.23 -24.01
N HIS A 1013 4.42 -6.88 -24.72
CA HIS A 1013 4.68 -8.05 -25.58
C HIS A 1013 4.06 -7.94 -26.98
N THR A 1014 3.93 -6.71 -27.52
CA THR A 1014 3.35 -6.46 -28.84
C THR A 1014 4.35 -6.40 -29.99
N ALA A 1015 5.66 -6.37 -29.72
CA ALA A 1015 6.68 -6.12 -30.75
C ALA A 1015 6.59 -7.07 -31.95
N LEU A 1016 6.49 -8.39 -31.71
CA LEU A 1016 6.43 -9.39 -32.79
C LEU A 1016 5.11 -9.31 -33.58
N VAL A 1017 3.97 -9.14 -32.89
CA VAL A 1017 2.66 -9.05 -33.57
C VAL A 1017 2.53 -7.73 -34.36
N ARG A 1018 3.14 -6.64 -33.89
CA ARG A 1018 3.22 -5.37 -34.63
C ARG A 1018 4.11 -5.49 -35.85
N ALA A 1019 5.23 -6.21 -35.76
CA ALA A 1019 6.07 -6.53 -36.91
C ALA A 1019 5.29 -7.35 -37.96
N ASN A 1020 4.56 -8.38 -37.52
CA ASN A 1020 3.70 -9.17 -38.40
C ASN A 1020 2.56 -8.33 -39.03
N LEU A 1021 1.97 -7.39 -38.29
CA LEU A 1021 1.01 -6.42 -38.82
C LEU A 1021 1.66 -5.52 -39.88
N ALA A 1022 2.89 -5.06 -39.66
CA ALA A 1022 3.61 -4.21 -40.60
C ALA A 1022 3.82 -4.91 -41.96
N ILE A 1023 4.06 -6.24 -41.98
CA ILE A 1023 4.13 -7.03 -43.23
C ILE A 1023 2.82 -6.89 -44.02
N VAL A 1024 1.66 -7.06 -43.36
CA VAL A 1024 0.34 -6.95 -43.99
C VAL A 1024 0.07 -5.52 -44.48
N LEU A 1025 0.46 -4.52 -43.69
CA LEU A 1025 0.32 -3.10 -44.06
C LEU A 1025 1.18 -2.75 -45.28
N CYS A 1026 2.43 -3.22 -45.33
CA CYS A 1026 3.31 -3.06 -46.49
C CYS A 1026 2.77 -3.77 -47.73
N ALA A 1027 2.31 -5.02 -47.60
CA ALA A 1027 1.73 -5.79 -48.70
C ALA A 1027 0.44 -5.14 -49.28
N THR A 1028 -0.29 -4.39 -48.45
CA THR A 1028 -1.49 -3.63 -48.86
C THR A 1028 -1.20 -2.18 -49.27
N GLY A 1029 0.08 -1.78 -49.35
CA GLY A 1029 0.51 -0.44 -49.78
C GLY A 1029 0.32 0.68 -48.73
N ARG A 1030 0.02 0.35 -47.48
CA ARG A 1030 -0.17 1.31 -46.37
C ARG A 1030 1.14 1.54 -45.62
N PHE A 1031 2.14 2.07 -46.32
CA PHE A 1031 3.51 2.17 -45.82
C PHE A 1031 3.68 3.11 -44.61
N GLU A 1032 2.92 4.21 -44.52
CA GLU A 1032 2.97 5.12 -43.36
C GLU A 1032 2.50 4.46 -42.06
N GLU A 1033 1.41 3.67 -42.12
CA GLU A 1033 0.94 2.89 -40.98
C GLU A 1033 1.95 1.80 -40.60
N ALA A 1034 2.53 1.13 -41.60
CA ALA A 1034 3.56 0.11 -41.36
C ALA A 1034 4.80 0.68 -40.66
N LEU A 1035 5.24 1.88 -41.06
CA LEU A 1035 6.37 2.57 -40.46
C LEU A 1035 6.12 2.89 -38.98
N ALA A 1036 4.94 3.40 -38.64
CA ALA A 1036 4.55 3.69 -37.26
C ALA A 1036 4.50 2.43 -36.38
N GLU A 1037 3.99 1.31 -36.90
CA GLU A 1037 3.96 0.04 -36.17
C GLU A 1037 5.35 -0.58 -36.00
N CYS A 1038 6.23 -0.49 -37.01
CA CYS A 1038 7.62 -0.90 -36.91
C CYS A 1038 8.40 -0.08 -35.86
N ASP A 1039 8.22 1.24 -35.81
CA ASP A 1039 8.87 2.09 -34.81
C ASP A 1039 8.44 1.72 -33.39
N ARG A 1040 7.13 1.52 -33.16
CA ARG A 1040 6.60 1.05 -31.87
C ARG A 1040 7.18 -0.30 -31.48
N ALA A 1041 7.17 -1.25 -32.41
CA ALA A 1041 7.71 -2.59 -32.21
C ALA A 1041 9.20 -2.55 -31.86
N ARG A 1042 9.96 -1.68 -32.54
CA ARG A 1042 11.39 -1.50 -32.35
C ARG A 1042 11.71 -0.90 -30.98
N THR A 1043 11.01 0.16 -30.57
CA THR A 1043 11.16 0.76 -29.24
C THR A 1043 10.88 -0.27 -28.15
N GLU A 1044 9.76 -1.00 -28.28
CA GLU A 1044 9.38 -2.04 -27.32
C GLU A 1044 10.41 -3.19 -27.25
N ALA A 1045 10.96 -3.64 -28.38
CA ALA A 1045 11.98 -4.68 -28.42
C ALA A 1045 13.28 -4.24 -27.71
N VAL A 1046 13.68 -2.98 -27.85
CA VAL A 1046 14.85 -2.40 -27.17
C VAL A 1046 14.59 -2.28 -25.67
N ASP A 1047 13.45 -1.71 -25.28
CA ASP A 1047 13.09 -1.48 -23.88
C ASP A 1047 12.94 -2.81 -23.12
N SER A 1048 12.47 -3.85 -23.80
CA SER A 1048 12.30 -5.20 -23.23
C SER A 1048 13.58 -6.05 -23.27
N GLY A 1049 14.70 -5.54 -23.79
CA GLY A 1049 15.97 -6.27 -23.90
C GLY A 1049 15.97 -7.41 -24.94
N HIS A 1050 14.95 -7.49 -25.81
CA HIS A 1050 14.85 -8.48 -26.88
C HIS A 1050 15.65 -8.04 -28.11
N ASN A 1051 16.95 -7.80 -27.93
CA ASN A 1051 17.82 -7.22 -28.96
C ASN A 1051 17.89 -8.06 -30.26
N ASN A 1052 17.60 -9.36 -30.20
CA ASN A 1052 17.56 -10.23 -31.38
C ASN A 1052 16.37 -9.94 -32.30
N LEU A 1053 15.30 -9.30 -31.80
CA LEU A 1053 14.15 -8.89 -32.62
C LEU A 1053 14.43 -7.62 -33.43
N VAL A 1054 15.35 -6.78 -32.97
CA VAL A 1054 15.61 -5.46 -33.58
C VAL A 1054 16.06 -5.60 -35.04
N PRO A 1055 17.04 -6.45 -35.41
CA PRO A 1055 17.42 -6.63 -36.82
C PRO A 1055 16.29 -7.16 -37.72
N MET A 1056 15.35 -7.95 -37.17
CA MET A 1056 14.19 -8.45 -37.93
C MET A 1056 13.18 -7.32 -38.19
N ILE A 1057 12.87 -6.54 -37.16
CA ILE A 1057 11.98 -5.38 -37.28
C ILE A 1057 12.59 -4.34 -38.23
N ASP A 1058 13.91 -4.15 -38.16
CA ASP A 1058 14.66 -3.25 -39.04
C ASP A 1058 14.53 -3.65 -40.53
N ALA A 1059 14.40 -4.95 -40.86
CA ALA A 1059 14.14 -5.38 -42.24
C ALA A 1059 12.74 -4.94 -42.74
N PHE A 1060 11.71 -5.07 -41.90
CA PHE A 1060 10.36 -4.61 -42.22
C PHE A 1060 10.25 -3.09 -42.25
N LEU A 1061 10.99 -2.41 -41.36
CA LEU A 1061 11.10 -0.95 -41.34
C LEU A 1061 11.78 -0.42 -42.62
N ALA A 1062 12.82 -1.12 -43.12
CA ALA A 1062 13.45 -0.77 -44.39
C ALA A 1062 12.48 -0.93 -45.58
N TRP A 1063 11.65 -1.98 -45.59
CA TRP A 1063 10.59 -2.12 -46.60
C TRP A 1063 9.59 -0.95 -46.52
N ALA A 1064 9.05 -0.64 -45.33
CA ALA A 1064 8.12 0.46 -45.14
C ALA A 1064 8.72 1.83 -45.55
N ALA A 1065 9.95 2.12 -45.11
CA ALA A 1065 10.66 3.36 -45.43
C ALA A 1065 10.90 3.53 -46.94
N SER A 1066 11.25 2.45 -47.64
CA SER A 1066 11.39 2.46 -49.10
C SER A 1066 10.07 2.69 -49.84
N GLY A 1067 8.93 2.33 -49.23
CA GLY A 1067 7.60 2.57 -49.79
C GLY A 1067 7.11 4.02 -49.61
N VAL A 1068 7.52 4.68 -48.52
CA VAL A 1068 7.22 6.10 -48.24
C VAL A 1068 8.21 7.05 -48.95
N GLY A 1069 9.41 6.58 -49.27
CA GLY A 1069 10.47 7.42 -49.85
C GLY A 1069 11.34 8.14 -48.83
N ASP A 1070 11.46 7.60 -47.59
CA ASP A 1070 12.35 8.13 -46.55
C ASP A 1070 13.74 7.45 -46.61
N GLU A 1071 14.66 8.04 -47.37
CA GLU A 1071 16.02 7.52 -47.59
C GLU A 1071 16.83 7.40 -46.29
N ALA A 1072 16.68 8.37 -45.38
CA ALA A 1072 17.45 8.39 -44.13
C ALA A 1072 16.97 7.30 -43.16
N CYS A 1073 15.66 7.05 -43.09
CA CYS A 1073 15.12 5.94 -42.32
C CYS A 1073 15.50 4.60 -42.94
N PHE A 1074 15.36 4.47 -44.27
CA PHE A 1074 15.73 3.29 -45.03
C PHE A 1074 17.18 2.86 -44.78
N ASP A 1075 18.14 3.79 -44.90
CA ASP A 1075 19.56 3.46 -44.74
C ASP A 1075 19.91 3.01 -43.31
N ARG A 1076 19.31 3.65 -42.30
CA ARG A 1076 19.50 3.28 -40.89
C ARG A 1076 18.92 1.89 -40.61
N ALA A 1077 17.69 1.63 -41.06
CA ALA A 1077 17.02 0.37 -40.86
C ALA A 1077 17.75 -0.76 -41.59
N LEU A 1078 18.16 -0.54 -42.84
CA LEU A 1078 18.91 -1.53 -43.61
C LEU A 1078 20.26 -1.88 -42.96
N ALA A 1079 20.97 -0.91 -42.38
CA ALA A 1079 22.20 -1.18 -41.63
C ALA A 1079 21.98 -2.04 -40.38
N GLY A 1080 20.81 -1.93 -39.72
CA GLY A 1080 20.42 -2.82 -38.64
C GLY A 1080 20.11 -4.24 -39.14
N ALA A 1081 19.35 -4.35 -40.23
CA ALA A 1081 18.95 -5.62 -40.83
C ALA A 1081 20.12 -6.43 -41.41
N GLU A 1082 21.22 -5.79 -41.82
CA GLU A 1082 22.44 -6.46 -42.32
C GLU A 1082 23.12 -7.38 -41.28
N GLN A 1083 22.70 -7.33 -40.02
CA GLN A 1083 23.15 -8.25 -38.96
C GLN A 1083 22.46 -9.62 -39.00
N LEU A 1084 21.34 -9.77 -39.72
CA LEU A 1084 20.56 -11.01 -39.75
C LEU A 1084 21.39 -12.26 -40.13
N PRO A 1085 22.26 -12.23 -41.16
CA PRO A 1085 23.04 -13.41 -41.53
C PRO A 1085 24.08 -13.84 -40.49
N SER A 1086 24.69 -12.90 -39.76
CA SER A 1086 25.66 -13.23 -38.70
C SER A 1086 25.00 -13.82 -37.46
N LEU A 1087 23.72 -13.48 -37.23
CA LEU A 1087 22.87 -14.05 -36.20
C LEU A 1087 22.25 -15.40 -36.61
N SER A 1088 22.48 -15.87 -37.85
CA SER A 1088 21.86 -17.07 -38.42
C SER A 1088 20.32 -17.03 -38.39
N LEU A 1089 19.74 -15.83 -38.52
CA LEU A 1089 18.29 -15.62 -38.59
C LEU A 1089 17.87 -15.59 -40.06
N PHE A 1090 17.22 -16.67 -40.48
CA PHE A 1090 16.79 -16.87 -41.86
C PHE A 1090 15.30 -17.19 -41.89
N ASP A 1091 14.51 -16.34 -42.55
CA ASP A 1091 13.06 -16.48 -42.66
C ASP A 1091 12.58 -15.99 -44.06
N PRO A 1092 11.59 -16.66 -44.68
CA PRO A 1092 11.04 -16.23 -45.97
C PRO A 1092 10.49 -14.80 -46.00
N ASP A 1093 9.87 -14.33 -44.91
CA ASP A 1093 9.33 -12.98 -44.82
C ASP A 1093 10.43 -11.92 -44.75
N LEU A 1094 11.59 -12.25 -44.17
CA LEU A 1094 12.76 -11.38 -44.15
C LEU A 1094 13.40 -11.26 -45.54
N ALA A 1095 13.44 -12.37 -46.30
CA ALA A 1095 13.88 -12.34 -47.70
C ALA A 1095 12.92 -11.50 -48.55
N LEU A 1096 11.60 -11.68 -48.38
CA LEU A 1096 10.57 -10.89 -49.04
C LEU A 1096 10.71 -9.40 -48.73
N ALA A 1097 10.89 -9.04 -47.45
CA ALA A 1097 11.05 -7.66 -47.02
C ALA A 1097 12.30 -7.01 -47.64
N ALA A 1098 13.43 -7.74 -47.68
CA ALA A 1098 14.66 -7.25 -48.29
C ALA A 1098 14.53 -7.07 -49.82
N ASP A 1099 13.82 -7.98 -50.50
CA ASP A 1099 13.52 -7.85 -51.94
C ASP A 1099 12.62 -6.65 -52.21
N ALA A 1100 11.55 -6.48 -51.43
CA ALA A 1100 10.63 -5.37 -51.59
C ALA A 1100 11.28 -4.01 -51.23
N ALA A 1101 12.18 -4.01 -50.24
CA ALA A 1101 13.02 -2.85 -49.91
C ALA A 1101 13.97 -2.49 -51.05
N CYS A 1102 14.56 -3.48 -51.72
CA CYS A 1102 15.37 -3.30 -52.93
C CYS A 1102 14.54 -2.67 -54.07
N GLU A 1103 13.36 -3.22 -54.36
CA GLU A 1103 12.47 -2.68 -55.39
C GLU A 1103 12.02 -1.24 -55.09
N GLY A 1104 11.71 -0.93 -53.83
CA GLY A 1104 11.43 0.43 -53.37
C GLY A 1104 12.61 1.37 -53.60
N ALA A 1105 13.80 0.98 -53.17
CA ALA A 1105 15.03 1.75 -53.37
C ALA A 1105 15.35 2.00 -54.85
N VAL A 1106 15.12 1.01 -55.73
CA VAL A 1106 15.26 1.17 -57.19
C VAL A 1106 14.27 2.19 -57.74
N ARG A 1107 13.00 2.17 -57.29
CA ARG A 1107 11.98 3.15 -57.71
C ARG A 1107 12.37 4.58 -57.32
N HIS A 1108 13.06 4.77 -56.20
CA HIS A 1108 13.51 6.08 -55.72
C HIS A 1108 14.91 6.49 -56.18
N GLY A 1109 15.64 5.62 -56.90
CA GLY A 1109 16.97 5.91 -57.43
C GLY A 1109 18.13 5.72 -56.43
N TRP A 1110 17.90 5.06 -55.31
CA TRP A 1110 18.90 4.81 -54.25
C TRP A 1110 19.77 3.59 -54.58
N THR A 1111 20.64 3.72 -55.59
CA THR A 1111 21.39 2.58 -56.16
C THR A 1111 22.28 1.85 -55.16
N GLY A 1112 22.93 2.57 -54.24
CA GLY A 1112 23.74 1.97 -53.17
C GLY A 1112 22.91 1.17 -52.16
N GLY A 1113 21.75 1.72 -51.78
CA GLY A 1113 20.79 1.07 -50.89
C GLY A 1113 20.16 -0.18 -51.51
N ALA A 1114 19.75 -0.11 -52.77
CA ALA A 1114 19.19 -1.24 -53.51
C ALA A 1114 20.17 -2.42 -53.60
N ALA A 1115 21.46 -2.16 -53.89
CA ALA A 1115 22.47 -3.21 -53.95
C ALA A 1115 22.70 -3.90 -52.59
N ARG A 1116 22.66 -3.15 -51.49
CA ARG A 1116 22.77 -3.67 -50.12
C ARG A 1116 21.55 -4.53 -49.75
N ALA A 1117 20.34 -4.05 -50.05
CA ALA A 1117 19.11 -4.80 -49.80
C ALA A 1117 19.05 -6.11 -50.59
N LEU A 1118 19.46 -6.10 -51.86
CA LEU A 1118 19.57 -7.31 -52.68
C LEU A 1118 20.60 -8.31 -52.12
N ALA A 1119 21.76 -7.82 -51.68
CA ALA A 1119 22.80 -8.66 -51.08
C ALA A 1119 22.31 -9.32 -49.77
N LEU A 1120 21.52 -8.59 -48.97
CA LEU A 1120 20.87 -9.12 -47.78
C LEU A 1120 19.83 -10.21 -48.13
N ALA A 1121 18.94 -9.96 -49.10
CA ALA A 1121 17.96 -10.93 -49.55
C ALA A 1121 18.63 -12.24 -50.04
N ASP A 1122 19.67 -12.11 -50.85
CA ASP A 1122 20.47 -13.25 -51.32
C ASP A 1122 21.18 -14.01 -50.19
N ALA A 1123 21.68 -13.29 -49.18
CA ALA A 1123 22.31 -13.90 -48.01
C ALA A 1123 21.29 -14.71 -47.20
N ILE A 1124 20.07 -14.19 -47.02
CA ILE A 1124 18.98 -14.88 -46.33
C ILE A 1124 18.57 -16.13 -47.09
N ARG A 1125 18.35 -16.05 -48.41
CA ARG A 1125 17.97 -17.20 -49.25
C ARG A 1125 19.05 -18.30 -49.26
N ARG A 1126 20.34 -17.93 -49.28
CA ARG A 1126 21.44 -18.89 -49.13
C ARG A 1126 21.46 -19.56 -47.76
N GLY A 1127 21.07 -18.84 -46.71
CA GLY A 1127 20.88 -19.38 -45.37
C GLY A 1127 19.77 -20.42 -45.33
N LEU A 1128 18.58 -20.08 -45.88
CA LEU A 1128 17.43 -20.98 -46.00
C LEU A 1128 17.76 -22.28 -46.75
N ALA A 1129 18.45 -22.17 -47.90
CA ALA A 1129 18.85 -23.34 -48.68
C ALA A 1129 19.85 -24.25 -47.94
N ARG A 1130 20.76 -23.67 -47.13
CA ARG A 1130 21.70 -24.44 -46.31
C ARG A 1130 21.00 -25.19 -45.19
N THR A 1131 19.95 -24.61 -44.60
CA THR A 1131 19.15 -25.28 -43.58
C THR A 1131 18.31 -26.43 -44.15
N GLU A 1132 17.88 -26.36 -45.42
CA GLU A 1132 17.21 -27.46 -46.13
C GLU A 1132 18.18 -28.56 -46.59
N THR A 1133 19.40 -28.22 -47.06
CA THR A 1133 20.37 -29.23 -47.55
C THR A 1133 21.10 -30.05 -46.46
N VAL A 1134 20.90 -29.78 -45.18
CA VAL A 1134 21.35 -30.69 -44.09
C VAL A 1134 20.42 -31.92 -43.98
N GLU A 1135 19.35 -31.97 -44.78
CA GLU A 1135 18.37 -33.07 -44.82
C GLU A 1135 18.70 -34.24 -45.77
N ASP A 1136 19.84 -34.23 -46.49
CA ASP A 1136 20.31 -35.40 -47.28
C ASP A 1136 21.43 -36.20 -46.60
#